data_AF-A0A3Q3KYD9-F1
#
_entry.id   AF-A0A3Q3KYD9-F1
#
_cell.length_a   1.000
_cell.length_b   1.000
_cell.length_c   1.000
_cell.angle_alpha   90.00
_cell.angle_beta   90.00
_cell.angle_gamma   90.00
#
_symmetry.space_group_name_H-M   'P 1'
#
loop_
_entity.id
_entity.type
_entity.pdbx_description
1 polymer ?
#
loop_
_entity_poly.entity_id
_entity_poly.type
_entity_poly.pdbx_seq_one_letter_code
_entity_poly.pdbx_strand_id
1 'polypeptide(L)'
;VNEAAGLDLLEGDIEQDETLSRNSILGDRYRWPTTIPVYLEDNLEMNAKGVILKVFEQYRLKTCIDFTPWKGEENYISVYKGSGCSSSVGNQHVGKQRLSIGNNCDRLGTVEHEFLHALGFWHEHSRADRDDYVNIIWNQITPGKEHNFKTRDDTVSSALGVPYDYGSVMHYSKTSFNIGSEPTIVTKNAKFRDVIGQRMGFSASDLTKLNRLYNCTRSSTFVDSCDFEEDNICGMIQGPGHRQWEQRSSVSGGPQTDFSNMGQCKGKGYFMHFSTASAEPEEHAILESRWLYPKPGAQCLQFFLHNSGAADDLLNIWVREYDEANPNGKMKLFKSISGGFMGSWELHNINLNVIHKSRVVFEGVRGNGASKGGFSIDDINLSSTKCPQHIWHIRNITRLMATTAVGSKLYSPRFLSPAGYSFQVGVYLNGRSDRPGYMGAYFHLTSGPNDHKLKWPCPWQMATMALMDQQSDVRQHMNMHRMVTTDPDKMSSDGYEYYWDDPRKVGSKVTSSDGSSYYRGPGYGTSTFITHSRLKSRNYIKGDDAYFLFSLEDISDLLETQALPETKQMKAADNGAPQGAVYDHTMVTVIAGTVGAAMLVITVLVVANTWRMRRESKQESDHAVIMKELPEFMDVIVSSSLETVTI
;
A
#
# COMPACT_ATOMS: atom_id res chain seq x y z
N VAL A 1 -14.99 -16.27 9.68
CA VAL A 1 -14.89 -15.89 11.12
C VAL A 1 -16.29 -15.70 11.67
N ASN A 2 -17.08 -14.81 11.07
CA ASN A 2 -18.39 -14.37 11.56
C ASN A 2 -19.42 -15.51 11.70
N GLU A 3 -19.46 -16.43 10.72
CA GLU A 3 -20.28 -17.66 10.80
C GLU A 3 -19.96 -18.51 12.04
N ALA A 4 -18.67 -18.69 12.38
CA ALA A 4 -18.24 -19.40 13.58
C ALA A 4 -18.48 -18.61 14.88
N ALA A 5 -18.73 -17.29 14.78
CA ALA A 5 -19.19 -16.45 15.88
C ALA A 5 -20.72 -16.38 15.97
N GLY A 6 -21.46 -17.13 15.14
CA GLY A 6 -22.93 -17.17 15.14
C GLY A 6 -23.61 -15.92 14.58
N LEU A 7 -22.88 -15.09 13.83
CA LEU A 7 -23.41 -13.84 13.28
C LEU A 7 -24.19 -14.09 11.98
N ASP A 8 -25.31 -13.38 11.83
CA ASP A 8 -26.16 -13.36 10.64
C ASP A 8 -26.16 -11.95 10.03
N LEU A 9 -24.96 -11.47 9.69
CA LEU A 9 -24.76 -10.22 8.97
C LEU A 9 -25.04 -10.43 7.49
N LEU A 10 -25.53 -9.36 6.84
CA LEU A 10 -25.74 -9.32 5.40
C LEU A 10 -24.42 -9.58 4.68
N GLU A 11 -24.42 -10.50 3.71
CA GLU A 11 -23.20 -10.89 3.01
C GLU A 11 -22.05 -11.23 3.99
N GLY A 12 -22.39 -11.80 5.16
CA GLY A 12 -21.43 -12.34 6.11
C GLY A 12 -20.76 -11.33 7.06
N ASP A 13 -20.48 -10.11 6.62
CA ASP A 13 -19.70 -9.08 7.32
C ASP A 13 -20.30 -7.66 7.22
N ILE A 14 -21.37 -7.45 6.44
CA ILE A 14 -21.96 -6.13 6.27
C ILE A 14 -23.01 -5.83 7.35
N GLU A 15 -22.79 -4.77 8.12
CA GLU A 15 -23.77 -4.23 9.08
C GLU A 15 -24.81 -3.36 8.35
N GLN A 16 -26.09 -3.73 8.46
CA GLN A 16 -27.22 -2.89 8.02
C GLN A 16 -27.93 -2.27 9.22
N ASP A 17 -28.27 -0.98 9.10
CA ASP A 17 -29.29 -0.36 9.96
C ASP A 17 -30.68 -0.71 9.40
N GLU A 18 -31.56 -1.26 10.24
CA GLU A 18 -32.93 -1.63 9.84
C GLU A 18 -33.81 -0.41 9.55
N THR A 19 -33.43 0.79 10.00
CA THR A 19 -34.21 2.03 9.86
C THR A 19 -33.91 2.81 8.59
N LEU A 20 -32.75 2.58 7.96
CA LEU A 20 -32.39 3.17 6.67
C LEU A 20 -32.89 2.27 5.53
N SER A 21 -33.59 2.87 4.55
CA SER A 21 -34.26 2.10 3.50
C SER A 21 -33.28 1.17 2.76
N ARG A 22 -33.62 -0.12 2.71
CA ARG A 22 -32.94 -1.12 1.86
C ARG A 22 -32.82 -0.54 0.43
N ASN A 23 -31.57 -0.41 -0.06
CA ASN A 23 -31.07 0.28 -1.28
C ASN A 23 -30.39 1.61 -0.94
N SER A 24 -29.07 1.79 -1.01
CA SER A 24 -28.20 1.66 -2.20
C SER A 24 -26.84 2.28 -1.85
N ILE A 25 -25.76 2.04 -2.61
CA ILE A 25 -24.64 3.02 -2.70
C ILE A 25 -24.33 3.34 -4.15
N LEU A 26 -25.27 4.09 -4.72
CA LEU A 26 -24.98 5.14 -5.68
C LEU A 26 -25.38 6.46 -5.01
N GLY A 27 -24.49 7.45 -5.03
CA GLY A 27 -24.77 8.80 -4.55
C GLY A 27 -23.69 9.38 -3.63
N ASP A 28 -23.34 10.63 -3.91
CA ASP A 28 -22.20 11.34 -3.29
C ASP A 28 -22.37 11.56 -1.78
N ARG A 29 -23.61 11.52 -1.29
CA ARG A 29 -23.90 11.61 0.15
C ARG A 29 -23.18 10.55 0.97
N TYR A 30 -23.06 9.31 0.49
CA TYR A 30 -22.47 8.20 1.26
C TYR A 30 -20.92 8.17 1.23
N ARG A 31 -20.28 9.19 0.66
CA ARG A 31 -18.81 9.28 0.61
C ARG A 31 -18.27 9.87 1.93
N TRP A 32 -17.14 9.36 2.37
CA TRP A 32 -16.35 10.04 3.39
C TRP A 32 -15.59 11.24 2.78
N PRO A 33 -15.12 12.21 3.58
CA PRO A 33 -14.00 13.05 3.17
C PRO A 33 -12.77 12.18 2.82
N THR A 34 -11.87 12.69 1.96
CA THR A 34 -10.63 11.99 1.61
C THR A 34 -9.66 11.82 2.79
N THR A 35 -9.83 12.59 3.87
CA THR A 35 -9.16 12.36 5.15
C THR A 35 -10.20 11.94 6.18
N ILE A 36 -10.18 10.66 6.57
CA ILE A 36 -11.22 10.03 7.38
C ILE A 36 -10.85 10.12 8.86
N PRO A 37 -11.72 10.68 9.72
CA PRO A 37 -11.55 10.64 11.16
C PRO A 37 -11.76 9.22 11.69
N VAL A 38 -10.80 8.72 12.47
CA VAL A 38 -10.81 7.38 13.06
C VAL A 38 -10.53 7.46 14.56
N TYR A 39 -11.26 6.66 15.33
CA TYR A 39 -10.98 6.36 16.73
C TYR A 39 -10.69 4.86 16.88
N LEU A 40 -9.60 4.50 17.56
CA LEU A 40 -9.22 3.12 17.85
C LEU A 40 -9.56 2.81 19.31
N GLU A 41 -10.64 2.06 19.53
CA GLU A 41 -11.12 1.74 20.88
C GLU A 41 -10.11 0.90 21.68
N ASP A 42 -10.07 1.12 22.99
CA ASP A 42 -9.10 0.49 23.90
C ASP A 42 -9.24 -1.03 23.99
N ASN A 43 -10.41 -1.57 23.64
CA ASN A 43 -10.65 -3.01 23.65
C ASN A 43 -10.03 -3.76 22.45
N LEU A 44 -9.47 -3.05 21.47
CA LEU A 44 -8.70 -3.64 20.36
C LEU A 44 -7.44 -4.35 20.87
N GLU A 45 -7.14 -5.51 20.29
CA GLU A 45 -5.85 -6.16 20.52
C GLU A 45 -4.71 -5.28 19.99
N MET A 46 -3.57 -5.23 20.70
CA MET A 46 -2.42 -4.42 20.28
C MET A 46 -1.93 -4.78 18.87
N ASN A 47 -1.97 -6.07 18.50
CA ASN A 47 -1.67 -6.51 17.14
C ASN A 47 -2.68 -5.94 16.12
N ALA A 48 -3.96 -5.86 16.47
CA ALA A 48 -4.98 -5.27 15.61
C ALA A 48 -4.77 -3.76 15.44
N LYS A 49 -4.50 -3.00 16.53
CA LYS A 49 -4.15 -1.56 16.45
C LYS A 49 -2.96 -1.35 15.49
N GLY A 50 -1.88 -2.13 15.64
CA GLY A 50 -0.71 -2.08 14.76
C GLY A 50 -1.00 -2.43 13.29
N VAL A 51 -1.81 -3.47 13.04
CA VAL A 51 -2.24 -3.87 11.67
C VAL A 51 -3.08 -2.77 11.01
N ILE A 52 -4.01 -2.15 11.74
CA ILE A 52 -4.85 -1.05 11.23
C ILE A 52 -3.98 0.14 10.78
N LEU A 53 -2.97 0.51 11.56
CA LEU A 53 -2.04 1.57 11.15
C LEU A 53 -1.21 1.19 9.91
N LYS A 54 -0.77 -0.09 9.78
CA LYS A 54 -0.10 -0.56 8.55
C LYS A 54 -1.04 -0.55 7.33
N VAL A 55 -2.34 -0.73 7.51
CA VAL A 55 -3.35 -0.60 6.45
C VAL A 55 -3.54 0.86 6.03
N PHE A 56 -3.52 1.81 6.97
CA PHE A 56 -3.55 3.24 6.62
C PHE A 56 -2.34 3.63 5.76
N GLU A 57 -1.16 3.05 6.00
CA GLU A 57 0.00 3.23 5.10
C GLU A 57 -0.22 2.66 3.69
N GLN A 58 -0.95 1.54 3.54
CA GLN A 58 -1.31 1.02 2.21
C GLN A 58 -2.26 1.95 1.45
N TYR A 59 -3.29 2.45 2.12
CA TYR A 59 -4.19 3.47 1.56
C TYR A 59 -3.41 4.72 1.14
N ARG A 60 -2.55 5.25 2.02
CA ARG A 60 -1.70 6.42 1.73
C ARG A 60 -0.79 6.21 0.53
N LEU A 61 -0.21 5.02 0.40
CA LEU A 61 0.73 4.70 -0.68
C LEU A 61 0.03 4.57 -2.03
N LYS A 62 -1.19 4.01 -2.05
CA LYS A 62 -1.87 3.56 -3.28
C LYS A 62 -3.06 4.44 -3.70
N THR A 63 -3.49 5.38 -2.85
CA THR A 63 -4.70 6.19 -3.03
C THR A 63 -4.53 7.60 -2.47
N CYS A 64 -5.49 8.49 -2.74
CA CYS A 64 -5.59 9.80 -2.09
C CYS A 64 -6.31 9.76 -0.72
N ILE A 65 -6.74 8.58 -0.25
CA ILE A 65 -7.38 8.41 1.05
C ILE A 65 -6.31 8.44 2.16
N ASP A 66 -6.61 9.21 3.20
CA ASP A 66 -5.79 9.35 4.41
C ASP A 66 -6.69 9.16 5.66
N PHE A 67 -6.07 8.91 6.81
CA PHE A 67 -6.76 8.65 8.07
C PHE A 67 -6.13 9.45 9.20
N THR A 68 -6.95 10.13 10.00
CA THR A 68 -6.48 10.92 11.14
C THR A 68 -7.19 10.51 12.42
N PRO A 69 -6.54 10.61 13.60
CA PRO A 69 -7.25 10.52 14.87
C PRO A 69 -8.43 11.49 14.88
N TRP A 70 -9.60 11.03 15.36
CA TRP A 70 -10.80 11.83 15.51
C TRP A 70 -10.58 13.00 16.48
N LYS A 71 -11.00 14.20 16.07
CA LYS A 71 -10.82 15.48 16.77
C LYS A 71 -12.14 16.23 16.99
N GLY A 72 -13.26 15.53 16.88
CA GLY A 72 -14.61 16.09 17.08
C GLY A 72 -15.31 16.42 15.77
N GLU A 73 -14.86 15.85 14.65
CA GLU A 73 -15.64 15.80 13.41
C GLU A 73 -16.97 15.09 13.66
N GLU A 74 -18.04 15.55 13.00
CA GLU A 74 -19.41 15.08 13.22
C GLU A 74 -19.54 13.56 13.03
N ASN A 75 -18.93 13.04 11.96
CA ASN A 75 -18.93 11.62 11.60
C ASN A 75 -17.51 11.06 11.63
N TYR A 76 -17.34 9.85 12.17
CA TYR A 76 -16.05 9.18 12.28
C TYR A 76 -16.19 7.65 12.35
N ILE A 77 -15.13 6.93 12.01
CA ILE A 77 -15.07 5.46 12.13
C ILE A 77 -14.49 5.11 13.50
N SER A 78 -15.28 4.41 14.32
CA SER A 78 -14.91 3.81 15.59
C SER A 78 -14.53 2.35 15.37
N VAL A 79 -13.23 2.06 15.28
CA VAL A 79 -12.74 0.68 15.15
C VAL A 79 -12.65 0.04 16.53
N TYR A 80 -13.29 -1.12 16.70
CA TYR A 80 -13.41 -1.77 18.01
C TYR A 80 -13.30 -3.29 17.91
N LYS A 81 -13.00 -3.96 19.03
CA LYS A 81 -13.03 -5.42 19.10
C LYS A 81 -14.48 -5.89 19.33
N GLY A 82 -15.16 -6.28 18.26
CA GLY A 82 -16.46 -6.95 18.32
C GLY A 82 -16.36 -8.46 18.13
N SER A 83 -17.52 -9.08 17.97
CA SER A 83 -17.62 -10.43 17.42
C SER A 83 -17.36 -10.35 15.91
N GLY A 84 -16.39 -11.09 15.40
CA GLY A 84 -16.09 -11.13 13.97
C GLY A 84 -15.49 -9.84 13.39
N CYS A 85 -15.44 -9.80 12.06
CA CYS A 85 -14.95 -8.69 11.25
C CYS A 85 -16.16 -8.09 10.52
N SER A 86 -16.43 -6.79 10.66
CA SER A 86 -17.62 -6.21 10.03
C SER A 86 -17.55 -4.69 9.86
N SER A 87 -18.31 -4.18 8.90
CA SER A 87 -18.47 -2.75 8.65
C SER A 87 -19.81 -2.45 7.98
N SER A 88 -20.39 -1.28 8.24
CA SER A 88 -21.40 -0.71 7.32
C SER A 88 -20.74 -0.29 6.01
N VAL A 89 -21.50 -0.33 4.90
CA VAL A 89 -20.99 0.14 3.61
C VAL A 89 -21.16 1.66 3.51
N GLY A 90 -20.11 2.41 3.14
CA GLY A 90 -20.15 3.88 3.02
C GLY A 90 -20.32 4.64 4.35
N ASN A 91 -20.32 5.97 4.27
CA ASN A 91 -20.63 6.87 5.39
C ASN A 91 -22.14 6.92 5.64
N GLN A 92 -22.58 6.43 6.80
CA GLN A 92 -23.99 6.36 7.20
C GLN A 92 -24.52 7.67 7.83
N HIS A 93 -23.66 8.65 8.13
CA HIS A 93 -24.01 9.90 8.82
C HIS A 93 -24.64 9.71 10.21
N VAL A 94 -24.22 8.68 10.94
CA VAL A 94 -24.72 8.31 12.29
C VAL A 94 -23.81 8.80 13.42
N GLY A 95 -22.87 9.69 13.12
CA GLY A 95 -21.82 10.12 14.04
C GLY A 95 -20.76 9.05 14.26
N LYS A 96 -20.92 8.24 15.32
CA LYS A 96 -20.02 7.13 15.65
C LYS A 96 -20.36 5.89 14.81
N GLN A 97 -19.83 5.81 13.59
CA GLN A 97 -19.98 4.61 12.77
C GLN A 97 -19.01 3.52 13.24
N ARG A 98 -19.50 2.31 13.51
CA ARG A 98 -18.68 1.22 14.05
C ARG A 98 -18.05 0.39 12.94
N LEU A 99 -16.86 -0.15 13.22
CA LEU A 99 -16.17 -1.14 12.40
C LEU A 99 -15.53 -2.18 13.34
N SER A 100 -15.95 -3.44 13.23
CA SER A 100 -15.44 -4.52 14.10
C SER A 100 -14.18 -5.15 13.53
N ILE A 101 -13.08 -5.13 14.30
CA ILE A 101 -11.89 -5.98 14.08
C ILE A 101 -11.76 -6.92 15.28
N GLY A 102 -12.51 -8.01 15.25
CA GLY A 102 -12.53 -9.04 16.29
C GLY A 102 -11.38 -10.06 16.22
N ASN A 103 -11.52 -11.13 17.02
CA ASN A 103 -10.53 -12.22 17.07
C ASN A 103 -10.27 -12.83 15.68
N ASN A 104 -9.01 -12.93 15.27
CA ASN A 104 -8.52 -13.43 13.96
C ASN A 104 -8.78 -12.51 12.75
N CYS A 105 -9.30 -11.29 12.96
CA CYS A 105 -9.46 -10.25 11.92
C CYS A 105 -8.19 -9.41 11.71
N ASP A 106 -7.13 -9.66 12.49
CA ASP A 106 -5.83 -8.99 12.53
C ASP A 106 -4.93 -9.26 11.30
N ARG A 107 -5.49 -9.11 10.09
CA ARG A 107 -4.82 -9.39 8.82
C ARG A 107 -4.98 -8.20 7.89
N LEU A 108 -3.90 -7.82 7.22
CA LEU A 108 -3.85 -6.66 6.33
C LEU A 108 -5.00 -6.67 5.30
N GLY A 109 -5.12 -7.72 4.50
CA GLY A 109 -6.22 -7.86 3.53
C GLY A 109 -7.62 -8.09 4.12
N THR A 110 -7.77 -8.30 5.43
CA THR A 110 -9.09 -8.30 6.11
C THR A 110 -9.44 -6.88 6.54
N VAL A 111 -8.51 -6.17 7.17
CA VAL A 111 -8.76 -4.78 7.58
C VAL A 111 -8.91 -3.87 6.35
N GLU A 112 -8.14 -4.06 5.27
CA GLU A 112 -8.35 -3.36 3.99
C GLU A 112 -9.77 -3.55 3.44
N HIS A 113 -10.32 -4.76 3.58
CA HIS A 113 -11.65 -5.14 3.12
C HIS A 113 -12.77 -4.47 3.94
N GLU A 114 -12.69 -4.48 5.28
CA GLU A 114 -13.66 -3.75 6.12
C GLU A 114 -13.65 -2.24 5.85
N PHE A 115 -12.46 -1.65 5.61
CA PHE A 115 -12.35 -0.24 5.25
C PHE A 115 -12.86 0.06 3.83
N LEU A 116 -12.78 -0.90 2.88
CA LEU A 116 -13.40 -0.76 1.57
C LEU A 116 -14.93 -0.78 1.67
N HIS A 117 -15.51 -1.62 2.54
CA HIS A 117 -16.92 -1.51 2.91
C HIS A 117 -17.21 -0.09 3.41
N ALA A 118 -16.53 0.39 4.47
CA ALA A 118 -16.73 1.74 5.00
C ALA A 118 -16.58 2.86 3.95
N LEU A 119 -15.75 2.68 2.91
CA LEU A 119 -15.55 3.62 1.81
C LEU A 119 -16.62 3.58 0.71
N GLY A 120 -17.49 2.58 0.69
CA GLY A 120 -18.64 2.47 -0.23
C GLY A 120 -18.72 1.20 -1.08
N PHE A 121 -17.86 0.19 -0.86
CA PHE A 121 -17.77 -0.99 -1.73
C PHE A 121 -18.56 -2.20 -1.22
N TRP A 122 -19.37 -2.78 -2.10
CA TRP A 122 -19.98 -4.11 -1.93
C TRP A 122 -19.00 -5.21 -2.37
N HIS A 123 -19.37 -6.47 -2.14
CA HIS A 123 -18.61 -7.62 -2.65
C HIS A 123 -18.60 -7.71 -4.18
N GLU A 124 -17.48 -8.18 -4.73
CA GLU A 124 -17.32 -8.38 -6.18
C GLU A 124 -18.24 -9.49 -6.71
N HIS A 125 -18.47 -10.56 -5.93
CA HIS A 125 -19.41 -11.64 -6.32
C HIS A 125 -20.88 -11.23 -6.22
N SER A 126 -21.18 -10.02 -5.72
CA SER A 126 -22.53 -9.48 -5.61
C SER A 126 -22.86 -8.49 -6.75
N ARG A 127 -21.97 -8.28 -7.73
CA ARG A 127 -22.24 -7.45 -8.93
C ARG A 127 -23.41 -7.99 -9.76
N ALA A 128 -24.12 -7.09 -10.46
CA ALA A 128 -25.20 -7.44 -11.39
C ALA A 128 -24.76 -8.41 -12.50
N ASP A 129 -23.54 -8.23 -13.02
CA ASP A 129 -22.94 -9.05 -14.09
C ASP A 129 -22.22 -10.32 -13.60
N ARG A 130 -22.22 -10.61 -12.29
CA ARG A 130 -21.38 -11.68 -11.73
C ARG A 130 -21.67 -13.08 -12.29
N ASP A 131 -22.93 -13.35 -12.64
CA ASP A 131 -23.36 -14.63 -13.21
C ASP A 131 -22.80 -14.87 -14.63
N ASP A 132 -22.14 -13.90 -15.26
CA ASP A 132 -21.33 -14.11 -16.47
C ASP A 132 -19.95 -14.72 -16.18
N TYR A 133 -19.41 -14.51 -14.98
CA TYR A 133 -18.04 -14.85 -14.57
C TYR A 133 -17.96 -16.04 -13.63
N VAL A 134 -18.96 -16.21 -12.75
CA VAL A 134 -19.04 -17.30 -11.78
C VAL A 134 -20.39 -18.01 -11.85
N ASN A 135 -20.41 -19.28 -11.43
CA ASN A 135 -21.62 -20.03 -11.15
C ASN A 135 -21.77 -20.16 -9.64
N ILE A 136 -22.94 -19.80 -9.09
CA ILE A 136 -23.30 -20.07 -7.70
C ILE A 136 -23.90 -21.47 -7.60
N ILE A 137 -23.31 -22.31 -6.75
CA ILE A 137 -23.69 -23.70 -6.55
C ILE A 137 -24.67 -23.76 -5.36
N TRP A 138 -25.91 -23.36 -5.62
CA TRP A 138 -26.93 -23.10 -4.58
C TRP A 138 -27.17 -24.26 -3.61
N ASN A 139 -27.11 -25.51 -4.09
CA ASN A 139 -27.29 -26.71 -3.26
C ASN A 139 -26.09 -27.06 -2.36
N GLN A 140 -24.98 -26.31 -2.44
CA GLN A 140 -23.82 -26.44 -1.55
C GLN A 140 -23.73 -25.27 -0.56
N ILE A 141 -24.70 -24.36 -0.52
CA ILE A 141 -24.75 -23.26 0.45
C ILE A 141 -25.41 -23.76 1.75
N THR A 142 -24.84 -23.41 2.90
CA THR A 142 -25.43 -23.67 4.22
C THR A 142 -26.87 -23.13 4.27
N PRO A 143 -27.88 -23.94 4.64
CA PRO A 143 -29.28 -23.51 4.63
C PRO A 143 -29.52 -22.22 5.42
N GLY A 144 -30.21 -21.27 4.79
CA GLY A 144 -30.47 -19.92 5.33
C GLY A 144 -29.42 -18.87 4.93
N LYS A 145 -28.25 -19.26 4.42
CA LYS A 145 -27.17 -18.35 3.98
C LYS A 145 -27.23 -18.00 2.49
N GLU A 146 -28.25 -18.44 1.75
CA GLU A 146 -28.44 -18.18 0.32
C GLU A 146 -28.58 -16.67 0.02
N HIS A 147 -29.06 -15.90 1.01
CA HIS A 147 -29.19 -14.44 0.89
C HIS A 147 -27.83 -13.73 0.69
N ASN A 148 -26.72 -14.32 1.16
CA ASN A 148 -25.35 -13.81 1.00
C ASN A 148 -24.78 -13.92 -0.42
N PHE A 149 -25.55 -14.53 -1.33
CA PHE A 149 -25.20 -14.73 -2.74
C PHE A 149 -26.19 -14.04 -3.69
N LYS A 150 -27.09 -13.19 -3.19
CA LYS A 150 -27.96 -12.37 -4.04
C LYS A 150 -27.15 -11.28 -4.73
N THR A 151 -27.44 -11.02 -5.99
CA THR A 151 -26.85 -9.90 -6.74
C THR A 151 -27.43 -8.56 -6.27
N ARG A 152 -26.67 -7.49 -6.51
CA ARG A 152 -27.11 -6.09 -6.43
C ARG A 152 -27.33 -5.58 -7.84
N ASP A 153 -28.45 -4.91 -8.07
CA ASP A 153 -28.72 -4.24 -9.32
C ASP A 153 -27.92 -2.93 -9.47
N ASP A 154 -27.92 -2.38 -10.69
CA ASP A 154 -27.21 -1.16 -11.06
C ASP A 154 -27.84 0.13 -10.48
N THR A 155 -28.93 0.04 -9.71
CA THR A 155 -29.43 1.16 -8.89
C THR A 155 -28.81 1.19 -7.50
N VAL A 156 -28.24 0.05 -7.07
CA VAL A 156 -27.62 -0.16 -5.76
C VAL A 156 -26.10 -0.15 -5.79
N SER A 157 -25.49 -0.57 -6.91
CA SER A 157 -24.04 -0.71 -7.06
C SER A 157 -23.57 -0.22 -8.43
N SER A 158 -22.27 0.04 -8.59
CA SER A 158 -21.67 0.35 -9.88
C SER A 158 -20.30 -0.28 -10.04
N ALA A 159 -20.07 -0.87 -11.22
CA ALA A 159 -18.77 -1.37 -11.62
C ALA A 159 -17.73 -0.26 -11.92
N LEU A 160 -18.15 1.02 -11.95
CA LEU A 160 -17.30 2.20 -12.25
C LEU A 160 -16.49 2.06 -13.55
N GLY A 161 -17.03 1.33 -14.54
CA GLY A 161 -16.34 1.03 -15.80
C GLY A 161 -15.08 0.16 -15.63
N VAL A 162 -15.08 -0.74 -14.64
CA VAL A 162 -13.99 -1.69 -14.37
C VAL A 162 -14.50 -3.14 -14.57
N PRO A 163 -13.77 -3.99 -15.30
CA PRO A 163 -14.13 -5.41 -15.49
C PRO A 163 -14.32 -6.17 -14.16
N TYR A 164 -14.96 -7.34 -14.23
CA TYR A 164 -15.08 -8.24 -13.09
C TYR A 164 -13.70 -8.74 -12.65
N ASP A 165 -13.40 -8.63 -11.35
CA ASP A 165 -12.08 -8.96 -10.83
C ASP A 165 -12.09 -10.17 -9.88
N TYR A 166 -11.70 -11.33 -10.42
CA TYR A 166 -11.45 -12.54 -9.62
C TYR A 166 -10.37 -12.36 -8.55
N GLY A 167 -9.47 -11.38 -8.69
CA GLY A 167 -8.41 -11.06 -7.74
C GLY A 167 -8.79 -10.05 -6.66
N SER A 168 -10.02 -9.52 -6.68
CA SER A 168 -10.46 -8.49 -5.74
C SER A 168 -10.40 -8.96 -4.29
N VAL A 169 -9.95 -8.09 -3.39
CA VAL A 169 -10.01 -8.35 -1.94
C VAL A 169 -11.47 -8.41 -1.45
N MET A 170 -12.40 -7.78 -2.19
CA MET A 170 -13.85 -7.82 -2.00
C MET A 170 -14.51 -9.06 -2.64
N HIS A 171 -13.74 -10.02 -3.17
CA HIS A 171 -14.30 -11.28 -3.65
C HIS A 171 -14.34 -12.32 -2.51
N TYR A 172 -15.44 -13.07 -2.41
CA TYR A 172 -15.53 -14.28 -1.59
C TYR A 172 -14.57 -15.38 -2.04
N SER A 173 -14.27 -16.31 -1.13
CA SER A 173 -13.57 -17.55 -1.47
C SER A 173 -14.52 -18.57 -2.11
N LYS A 174 -13.97 -19.56 -2.81
CA LYS A 174 -14.75 -20.66 -3.41
C LYS A 174 -15.57 -21.48 -2.41
N THR A 175 -15.23 -21.45 -1.12
CA THR A 175 -15.89 -22.20 -0.03
C THR A 175 -16.55 -21.29 1.01
N SER A 176 -16.95 -20.06 0.67
CA SER A 176 -17.73 -19.23 1.59
C SER A 176 -19.11 -19.88 1.86
N PHE A 177 -19.53 -20.00 3.12
CA PHE A 177 -20.84 -20.56 3.54
C PHE A 177 -21.15 -21.95 2.94
N ASN A 178 -20.17 -22.84 2.87
CA ASN A 178 -20.34 -24.12 2.18
C ASN A 178 -20.77 -25.27 3.09
N ILE A 179 -21.53 -26.22 2.52
CA ILE A 179 -21.81 -27.51 3.15
C ILE A 179 -20.58 -28.41 2.98
N GLY A 180 -19.90 -28.72 4.09
CA GLY A 180 -18.74 -29.62 4.11
C GLY A 180 -17.51 -29.03 3.42
N SER A 181 -17.10 -29.60 2.28
CA SER A 181 -15.86 -29.21 1.56
C SER A 181 -16.07 -28.73 0.13
N GLU A 182 -17.29 -28.86 -0.41
CA GLU A 182 -17.57 -28.50 -1.81
C GLU A 182 -17.64 -26.98 -2.00
N PRO A 183 -17.33 -26.46 -3.21
CA PRO A 183 -17.36 -25.03 -3.47
C PRO A 183 -18.78 -24.50 -3.69
N THR A 184 -19.10 -23.36 -3.09
CA THR A 184 -20.31 -22.56 -3.35
C THR A 184 -20.16 -21.63 -4.54
N ILE A 185 -18.92 -21.22 -4.88
CA ILE A 185 -18.61 -20.37 -6.03
C ILE A 185 -17.63 -21.11 -6.95
N VAL A 186 -18.04 -21.36 -8.19
CA VAL A 186 -17.19 -21.96 -9.24
C VAL A 186 -16.99 -20.94 -10.36
N THR A 187 -15.74 -20.51 -10.58
CA THR A 187 -15.40 -19.60 -11.69
C THR A 187 -15.62 -20.32 -13.03
N LYS A 188 -16.29 -19.66 -14.00
CA LYS A 188 -16.54 -20.26 -15.33
C LYS A 188 -15.24 -20.54 -16.07
N ASN A 189 -14.26 -19.65 -15.94
CA ASN A 189 -12.88 -19.92 -16.34
C ASN A 189 -12.12 -20.58 -15.17
N ALA A 190 -11.72 -21.84 -15.36
CA ALA A 190 -11.08 -22.64 -14.33
C ALA A 190 -9.72 -22.09 -13.83
N LYS A 191 -9.03 -21.24 -14.61
CA LYS A 191 -7.76 -20.59 -14.21
C LYS A 191 -7.91 -19.76 -12.93
N PHE A 192 -9.09 -19.22 -12.66
CA PHE A 192 -9.34 -18.32 -11.52
C PHE A 192 -9.87 -19.02 -10.27
N ARG A 193 -10.06 -20.36 -10.30
CA ARG A 193 -10.68 -21.13 -9.21
C ARG A 193 -9.99 -20.96 -7.84
N ASP A 194 -8.66 -20.82 -7.83
CA ASP A 194 -7.85 -20.62 -6.62
C ASP A 194 -7.36 -19.16 -6.44
N VAL A 195 -7.76 -18.27 -7.37
CA VAL A 195 -7.48 -16.84 -7.31
C VAL A 195 -8.49 -16.15 -6.38
N ILE A 196 -9.78 -16.45 -6.53
CA ILE A 196 -10.88 -15.85 -5.75
C ILE A 196 -10.70 -16.02 -4.23
N GLY A 197 -11.14 -15.02 -3.46
CA GLY A 197 -10.97 -15.00 -2.01
C GLY A 197 -9.51 -14.82 -1.59
N GLN A 198 -8.77 -13.96 -2.29
CA GLN A 198 -7.44 -13.53 -1.84
C GLN A 198 -7.57 -12.51 -0.69
N ARG A 199 -6.59 -12.51 0.22
CA ARG A 199 -6.52 -11.63 1.40
C ARG A 199 -5.09 -11.15 1.64
N MET A 200 -4.37 -10.93 0.54
CA MET A 200 -2.97 -10.47 0.50
C MET A 200 -2.93 -8.94 0.55
N GLY A 201 -3.82 -8.30 -0.22
CA GLY A 201 -4.16 -6.88 -0.13
C GLY A 201 -5.04 -6.45 -1.31
N PHE A 202 -5.20 -5.14 -1.56
CA PHE A 202 -5.92 -4.61 -2.73
C PHE A 202 -5.44 -5.18 -4.06
N SER A 203 -6.36 -5.47 -4.98
CA SER A 203 -6.04 -5.65 -6.40
C SER A 203 -5.86 -4.31 -7.12
N ALA A 204 -5.31 -4.35 -8.33
CA ALA A 204 -5.26 -3.16 -9.21
C ALA A 204 -6.67 -2.64 -9.57
N SER A 205 -7.68 -3.52 -9.66
CA SER A 205 -9.06 -3.14 -9.92
C SER A 205 -9.73 -2.51 -8.70
N ASP A 206 -9.46 -3.00 -7.49
CA ASP A 206 -9.93 -2.40 -6.23
C ASP A 206 -9.43 -0.95 -6.13
N LEU A 207 -8.12 -0.74 -6.34
CA LEU A 207 -7.49 0.58 -6.35
C LEU A 207 -8.05 1.47 -7.47
N THR A 208 -8.28 0.92 -8.67
CA THR A 208 -8.85 1.68 -9.80
C THR A 208 -10.27 2.15 -9.48
N LYS A 209 -11.12 1.28 -8.91
CA LYS A 209 -12.49 1.62 -8.50
C LYS A 209 -12.47 2.70 -7.40
N LEU A 210 -11.67 2.51 -6.35
CA LEU A 210 -11.55 3.47 -5.24
C LEU A 210 -11.00 4.83 -5.69
N ASN A 211 -9.93 4.85 -6.49
CA ASN A 211 -9.35 6.09 -7.00
C ASN A 211 -10.30 6.81 -7.98
N ARG A 212 -11.10 6.09 -8.79
CA ARG A 212 -12.18 6.69 -9.59
C ARG A 212 -13.30 7.26 -8.72
N LEU A 213 -13.73 6.54 -7.68
CA LEU A 213 -14.81 6.97 -6.78
C LEU A 213 -14.44 8.24 -6.00
N TYR A 214 -13.17 8.42 -5.62
CA TYR A 214 -12.71 9.59 -4.87
C TYR A 214 -11.93 10.61 -5.72
N ASN A 215 -11.94 10.50 -7.05
CA ASN A 215 -11.22 11.36 -7.99
C ASN A 215 -9.71 11.53 -7.65
N CYS A 216 -9.08 10.48 -7.16
CA CYS A 216 -7.68 10.49 -6.74
C CYS A 216 -6.74 10.66 -7.95
N THR A 217 -6.10 11.82 -8.05
CA THR A 217 -5.07 12.10 -9.07
C THR A 217 -3.64 11.83 -8.59
N ARG A 218 -3.45 11.74 -7.28
CA ARG A 218 -2.16 11.44 -6.62
C ARG A 218 -2.39 10.61 -5.36
N SER A 219 -1.41 9.78 -5.04
CA SER A 219 -1.24 9.07 -3.77
C SER A 219 -0.76 10.01 -2.65
N SER A 220 -1.09 9.70 -1.40
CA SER A 220 -0.66 10.47 -0.22
C SER A 220 0.84 10.36 0.08
N THR A 221 1.46 9.17 -0.06
CA THR A 221 2.87 8.94 0.31
C THR A 221 3.79 8.40 -0.79
N PHE A 222 3.29 7.86 -1.91
CA PHE A 222 4.17 7.52 -3.05
C PHE A 222 4.76 8.79 -3.68
N VAL A 223 6.05 8.75 -4.03
CA VAL A 223 6.81 9.87 -4.58
C VAL A 223 7.29 9.58 -6.00
N ASP A 224 7.87 8.40 -6.24
CA ASP A 224 8.37 8.00 -7.56
C ASP A 224 8.48 6.47 -7.74
N SER A 225 8.45 6.02 -8.99
CA SER A 225 8.81 4.66 -9.44
C SER A 225 9.43 4.75 -10.84
N CYS A 226 10.51 4.02 -11.07
CA CYS A 226 11.22 3.98 -12.35
C CYS A 226 11.81 2.59 -12.61
N ASP A 227 11.37 1.98 -13.70
CA ASP A 227 11.74 0.65 -14.23
C ASP A 227 12.57 0.76 -15.53
N PHE A 228 12.91 2.00 -15.93
CA PHE A 228 13.68 2.35 -17.13
C PHE A 228 13.13 1.82 -18.47
N GLU A 229 11.86 1.41 -18.53
CA GLU A 229 11.24 0.84 -19.73
C GLU A 229 10.99 1.83 -20.88
N GLU A 230 11.15 3.13 -20.63
CA GLU A 230 10.91 4.22 -21.57
C GLU A 230 12.19 5.05 -21.79
N ASP A 231 12.44 5.51 -23.03
CA ASP A 231 13.63 6.29 -23.44
C ASP A 231 13.86 7.57 -22.61
N ASN A 232 12.80 8.10 -21.98
CA ASN A 232 12.89 9.31 -21.14
C ASN A 232 13.48 9.05 -19.74
N ILE A 233 13.78 7.78 -19.41
CA ILE A 233 14.32 7.33 -18.11
C ILE A 233 13.65 7.99 -16.91
N CYS A 234 12.31 8.10 -16.94
CA CYS A 234 11.47 8.69 -15.89
C CYS A 234 11.78 10.18 -15.56
N GLY A 235 12.49 10.87 -16.46
CA GLY A 235 13.01 12.22 -16.27
C GLY A 235 14.27 12.29 -15.37
N MET A 236 14.96 11.17 -15.14
CA MET A 236 16.30 11.18 -14.54
C MET A 236 17.30 11.86 -15.49
N ILE A 237 18.35 12.47 -14.93
CA ILE A 237 19.38 13.18 -15.70
C ILE A 237 20.78 12.72 -15.33
N GLN A 238 21.71 12.83 -16.28
CA GLN A 238 23.14 12.65 -16.00
C GLN A 238 23.68 13.88 -15.26
N GLY A 239 24.58 13.67 -14.29
CA GLY A 239 25.36 14.74 -13.68
C GLY A 239 26.56 15.17 -14.55
N PRO A 240 27.31 16.21 -14.12
CA PRO A 240 28.52 16.63 -14.82
C PRO A 240 29.63 15.57 -14.69
N GLY A 241 30.26 15.22 -15.80
CA GLY A 241 31.37 14.26 -15.85
C GLY A 241 31.67 13.79 -17.27
N HIS A 242 32.79 13.06 -17.44
CA HIS A 242 33.14 12.41 -18.72
C HIS A 242 32.49 11.03 -18.88
N ARG A 243 32.00 10.43 -17.79
CA ARG A 243 31.29 9.15 -17.78
C ARG A 243 29.81 9.36 -17.48
N GLN A 244 28.98 8.48 -18.03
CA GLN A 244 27.52 8.53 -17.91
C GLN A 244 27.00 7.15 -17.54
N TRP A 245 25.82 7.12 -16.92
CA TRP A 245 25.02 5.91 -16.81
C TRP A 245 24.33 5.66 -18.14
N GLU A 246 24.42 4.44 -18.66
CA GLU A 246 23.87 4.05 -19.94
C GLU A 246 22.61 3.19 -19.74
N GLN A 247 21.53 3.49 -20.47
CA GLN A 247 20.38 2.60 -20.53
C GLN A 247 20.77 1.36 -21.36
N ARG A 248 20.71 0.17 -20.76
CA ARG A 248 21.14 -1.10 -21.35
C ARG A 248 20.08 -2.17 -21.11
N SER A 249 19.92 -3.09 -22.06
CA SER A 249 19.09 -4.31 -21.89
C SER A 249 19.92 -5.53 -21.49
N SER A 250 21.24 -5.49 -21.70
CA SER A 250 22.21 -6.51 -21.25
C SER A 250 23.63 -5.93 -21.20
N VAL A 251 24.47 -6.54 -20.37
CA VAL A 251 25.90 -6.21 -20.21
C VAL A 251 26.72 -7.50 -20.17
N SER A 252 27.88 -7.53 -20.84
CA SER A 252 28.72 -8.73 -20.96
C SER A 252 29.23 -9.27 -19.60
N GLY A 253 29.62 -8.39 -18.68
CA GLY A 253 29.96 -8.72 -17.30
C GLY A 253 28.77 -9.11 -16.41
N GLY A 254 27.55 -8.99 -16.93
CA GLY A 254 26.30 -9.11 -16.19
C GLY A 254 25.76 -7.75 -15.71
N PRO A 255 24.43 -7.59 -15.61
CA PRO A 255 23.41 -8.63 -15.85
C PRO A 255 23.10 -8.84 -17.34
N GLN A 256 22.59 -10.02 -17.68
CA GLN A 256 22.18 -10.38 -19.06
C GLN A 256 20.76 -9.93 -19.39
N THR A 257 19.98 -9.56 -18.38
CA THR A 257 18.62 -9.02 -18.48
C THR A 257 18.43 -7.95 -17.42
N ASP A 258 17.44 -7.12 -17.62
CA ASP A 258 16.80 -6.33 -16.56
C ASP A 258 16.32 -7.18 -15.38
N PHE A 259 15.93 -6.51 -14.31
CA PHE A 259 15.18 -7.11 -13.21
C PHE A 259 13.67 -6.98 -13.43
N SER A 260 13.18 -5.88 -14.00
CA SER A 260 11.76 -5.57 -14.23
C SER A 260 10.95 -6.74 -14.82
N ASN A 261 11.40 -7.26 -15.97
CA ASN A 261 10.81 -8.32 -16.78
C ASN A 261 11.63 -9.62 -16.77
N MET A 262 12.87 -9.61 -16.26
CA MET A 262 13.81 -10.76 -16.31
C MET A 262 13.99 -11.32 -17.74
N GLY A 263 14.02 -10.46 -18.76
CA GLY A 263 14.12 -10.85 -20.18
C GLY A 263 12.92 -11.65 -20.73
N GLN A 264 11.79 -11.72 -20.02
CA GLN A 264 10.59 -12.46 -20.47
C GLN A 264 9.81 -11.72 -21.57
N CYS A 265 10.02 -10.42 -21.75
CA CYS A 265 9.32 -9.59 -22.73
C CYS A 265 10.29 -9.13 -23.83
N LYS A 266 10.04 -9.55 -25.08
CA LYS A 266 10.92 -9.18 -26.21
C LYS A 266 10.69 -7.72 -26.61
N GLY A 267 11.75 -6.91 -26.62
CA GLY A 267 11.69 -5.47 -26.95
C GLY A 267 11.35 -4.59 -25.74
N LYS A 268 11.38 -5.18 -24.55
CA LYS A 268 11.28 -4.54 -23.23
C LYS A 268 12.40 -5.11 -22.35
N GLY A 269 12.59 -4.52 -21.18
CA GLY A 269 13.65 -4.89 -20.25
C GLY A 269 14.89 -4.02 -20.42
N TYR A 270 14.94 -2.95 -19.66
CA TYR A 270 16.06 -2.01 -19.59
C TYR A 270 16.44 -1.71 -18.15
N PHE A 271 17.69 -1.31 -17.94
CA PHE A 271 18.23 -0.87 -16.66
C PHE A 271 19.32 0.19 -16.91
N MET A 272 19.67 0.96 -15.88
CA MET A 272 20.79 1.91 -15.98
C MET A 272 22.09 1.25 -15.53
N HIS A 273 23.13 1.35 -16.36
CA HIS A 273 24.44 0.75 -16.11
C HIS A 273 25.57 1.79 -16.10
N PHE A 274 26.44 1.75 -15.09
CA PHE A 274 27.73 2.42 -15.10
C PHE A 274 28.85 1.38 -15.21
N SER A 275 29.55 1.36 -16.35
CA SER A 275 30.66 0.45 -16.62
C SER A 275 31.95 0.95 -15.97
N THR A 276 32.31 0.32 -14.85
CA THR A 276 33.60 0.56 -14.18
C THR A 276 34.75 -0.11 -14.94
N ALA A 277 34.51 -1.20 -15.68
CA ALA A 277 35.54 -1.85 -16.50
C ALA A 277 36.15 -0.97 -17.60
N SER A 278 35.42 0.04 -18.07
CA SER A 278 35.89 1.02 -19.06
C SER A 278 36.37 2.35 -18.45
N ALA A 279 36.32 2.48 -17.12
CA ALA A 279 36.64 3.69 -16.37
C ALA A 279 38.01 3.58 -15.67
N GLU A 280 38.73 4.69 -15.63
CA GLU A 280 39.99 4.83 -14.87
C GLU A 280 39.69 5.05 -13.38
N PRO A 281 40.59 4.66 -12.46
CA PRO A 281 40.41 4.88 -11.03
C PRO A 281 40.01 6.32 -10.68
N GLU A 282 39.13 6.48 -9.70
CA GLU A 282 38.52 7.76 -9.27
C GLU A 282 37.54 8.41 -10.28
N GLU A 283 37.44 7.94 -11.53
CA GLU A 283 36.34 8.37 -12.41
C GLU A 283 34.98 7.94 -11.86
N HIS A 284 33.97 8.78 -12.09
CA HIS A 284 32.62 8.55 -11.60
C HIS A 284 31.56 8.94 -12.64
N ALA A 285 30.38 8.34 -12.52
CA ALA A 285 29.18 8.69 -13.27
C ALA A 285 28.03 8.97 -12.30
N ILE A 286 27.27 10.03 -12.58
CA ILE A 286 26.17 10.50 -11.72
C ILE A 286 24.85 10.40 -12.48
N LEU A 287 23.85 9.77 -11.86
CA LEU A 287 22.45 9.78 -12.28
C LEU A 287 21.60 10.44 -11.20
N GLU A 288 20.99 11.58 -11.49
CA GLU A 288 20.08 12.28 -10.58
C GLU A 288 18.61 12.03 -10.97
N SER A 289 17.71 11.90 -9.99
CA SER A 289 16.27 11.93 -10.25
C SER A 289 15.80 13.28 -10.79
N ARG A 290 14.59 13.34 -11.34
CA ARG A 290 13.85 14.61 -11.46
C ARG A 290 13.63 15.23 -10.07
N TRP A 291 13.12 16.48 -10.01
CA TRP A 291 12.75 17.07 -8.71
C TRP A 291 11.62 16.29 -8.05
N LEU A 292 11.87 15.86 -6.81
CA LEU A 292 10.97 15.12 -5.95
C LEU A 292 10.46 16.04 -4.83
N TYR A 293 9.24 15.76 -4.38
CA TYR A 293 8.54 16.51 -3.33
C TYR A 293 8.04 15.52 -2.26
N PRO A 294 8.96 14.87 -1.51
CA PRO A 294 8.57 13.94 -0.45
C PRO A 294 7.79 14.66 0.66
N LYS A 295 6.93 13.93 1.37
CA LYS A 295 6.37 14.44 2.63
C LYS A 295 7.45 14.42 3.72
N PRO A 296 7.48 15.40 4.64
CA PRO A 296 8.39 15.39 5.78
C PRO A 296 8.26 14.11 6.62
N GLY A 297 9.39 13.60 7.11
CA GLY A 297 9.46 12.38 7.90
C GLY A 297 10.44 11.36 7.30
N ALA A 298 10.20 10.08 7.56
CA ALA A 298 10.97 9.02 6.92
C ALA A 298 10.51 8.81 5.47
N GLN A 299 11.46 8.62 4.57
CA GLN A 299 11.20 8.06 3.24
C GLN A 299 11.97 6.77 3.05
N CYS A 300 11.42 5.85 2.25
CA CYS A 300 12.08 4.64 1.84
C CYS A 300 12.41 4.71 0.36
N LEU A 301 13.72 4.77 0.07
CA LEU A 301 14.27 4.51 -1.25
C LEU A 301 14.56 3.02 -1.35
N GLN A 302 13.92 2.37 -2.31
CA GLN A 302 14.10 0.96 -2.64
C GLN A 302 14.60 0.86 -4.09
N PHE A 303 15.54 -0.02 -4.38
CA PHE A 303 15.95 -0.35 -5.76
C PHE A 303 16.63 -1.72 -5.80
N PHE A 304 16.74 -2.31 -6.99
CA PHE A 304 17.57 -3.48 -7.23
C PHE A 304 18.93 -3.06 -7.79
N LEU A 305 19.99 -3.67 -7.28
CA LEU A 305 21.37 -3.46 -7.68
C LEU A 305 21.98 -4.78 -8.16
N HIS A 306 22.56 -4.78 -9.34
CA HIS A 306 23.46 -5.85 -9.80
C HIS A 306 24.89 -5.32 -9.82
N ASN A 307 25.80 -6.03 -9.17
CA ASN A 307 27.22 -5.70 -9.14
C ASN A 307 28.04 -6.74 -9.92
N SER A 308 28.73 -6.27 -10.97
CA SER A 308 29.73 -6.99 -11.75
C SER A 308 31.10 -6.28 -11.78
N GLY A 309 31.27 -5.25 -10.94
CA GLY A 309 32.48 -4.43 -10.81
C GLY A 309 33.59 -5.04 -9.96
N ALA A 310 34.56 -4.23 -9.57
CA ALA A 310 35.57 -4.58 -8.57
C ALA A 310 34.98 -4.46 -7.14
N ALA A 311 35.59 -5.16 -6.17
CA ALA A 311 35.12 -5.15 -4.78
C ALA A 311 35.27 -3.78 -4.08
N ASP A 312 36.16 -2.93 -4.60
CA ASP A 312 36.45 -1.57 -4.14
C ASP A 312 35.84 -0.47 -5.04
N ASP A 313 35.07 -0.84 -6.08
CA ASP A 313 34.15 0.11 -6.72
C ASP A 313 33.08 0.53 -5.69
N LEU A 314 32.58 1.77 -5.80
CA LEU A 314 31.62 2.36 -4.85
C LEU A 314 30.36 2.85 -5.57
N LEU A 315 29.19 2.51 -5.04
CA LEU A 315 27.93 3.18 -5.36
C LEU A 315 27.49 4.03 -4.16
N ASN A 316 27.61 5.34 -4.31
CA ASN A 316 27.17 6.33 -3.33
C ASN A 316 25.75 6.80 -3.65
N ILE A 317 24.92 6.85 -2.61
CA ILE A 317 23.55 7.33 -2.67
C ILE A 317 23.47 8.63 -1.86
N TRP A 318 23.36 9.73 -2.59
CA TRP A 318 23.22 11.07 -2.04
C TRP A 318 21.79 11.58 -2.22
N VAL A 319 21.44 12.62 -1.46
CA VAL A 319 20.31 13.50 -1.75
C VAL A 319 20.85 14.92 -1.96
N ARG A 320 20.38 15.57 -3.02
CA ARG A 320 20.55 17.00 -3.26
C ARG A 320 19.28 17.71 -2.83
N GLU A 321 19.29 18.40 -1.70
CA GLU A 321 18.13 19.07 -1.12
C GLU A 321 18.19 20.59 -1.35
N TYR A 322 17.09 21.19 -1.81
CA TYR A 322 17.02 22.60 -2.22
C TYR A 322 16.13 23.41 -1.27
N ASP A 323 16.73 24.44 -0.67
CA ASP A 323 16.06 25.39 0.23
C ASP A 323 16.48 26.85 -0.11
N GLU A 324 15.94 27.84 0.59
CA GLU A 324 16.21 29.27 0.33
C GLU A 324 17.68 29.66 0.60
N ALA A 325 18.37 28.99 1.53
CA ALA A 325 19.79 29.22 1.82
C ALA A 325 20.71 28.44 0.86
N ASN A 326 20.22 27.36 0.26
CA ASN A 326 20.94 26.46 -0.63
C ASN A 326 20.19 26.33 -1.99
N PRO A 327 20.02 27.42 -2.77
CA PRO A 327 19.25 27.39 -4.02
C PRO A 327 19.87 26.49 -5.11
N ASN A 328 21.18 26.23 -5.04
CA ASN A 328 21.90 25.30 -5.92
C ASN A 328 21.86 23.83 -5.42
N GLY A 329 21.24 23.60 -4.26
CA GLY A 329 21.09 22.29 -3.63
C GLY A 329 22.28 21.88 -2.76
N LYS A 330 21.99 21.46 -1.53
CA LYS A 330 22.95 20.90 -0.57
C LYS A 330 23.01 19.39 -0.72
N MET A 331 24.21 18.85 -0.91
CA MET A 331 24.43 17.40 -0.99
C MET A 331 24.56 16.78 0.41
N LYS A 332 23.95 15.60 0.60
CA LYS A 332 24.08 14.78 1.80
C LYS A 332 24.19 13.30 1.42
N LEU A 333 25.25 12.63 1.85
CA LEU A 333 25.43 11.18 1.69
C LEU A 333 24.48 10.45 2.65
N PHE A 334 23.72 9.48 2.14
CA PHE A 334 22.88 8.60 2.96
C PHE A 334 23.42 7.17 3.03
N LYS A 335 24.05 6.69 1.95
CA LYS A 335 24.65 5.36 1.90
C LYS A 335 25.84 5.33 0.94
N SER A 336 26.86 4.57 1.28
CA SER A 336 27.84 4.06 0.34
C SER A 336 27.74 2.54 0.32
N ILE A 337 27.87 1.94 -0.86
CA ILE A 337 27.75 0.51 -1.12
C ILE A 337 29.02 0.09 -1.89
N SER A 338 29.80 -0.81 -1.31
CA SER A 338 30.97 -1.45 -1.95
C SER A 338 30.90 -2.96 -1.80
N GLY A 339 31.46 -3.68 -2.78
CA GLY A 339 31.39 -5.14 -2.84
C GLY A 339 29.95 -5.67 -2.84
N GLY A 340 29.71 -6.71 -2.04
CA GLY A 340 28.42 -7.41 -1.94
C GLY A 340 28.40 -8.76 -2.66
N PHE A 341 27.21 -9.31 -2.89
CA PHE A 341 27.05 -10.49 -3.75
C PHE A 341 27.22 -10.08 -5.21
N MET A 342 28.24 -10.63 -5.86
CA MET A 342 28.51 -10.36 -7.27
C MET A 342 27.68 -11.29 -8.16
N GLY A 343 27.17 -10.76 -9.28
CA GLY A 343 26.49 -11.56 -10.29
C GLY A 343 24.99 -11.81 -10.08
N SER A 344 24.38 -11.35 -8.98
CA SER A 344 22.92 -11.38 -8.76
C SER A 344 22.33 -9.99 -8.59
N TRP A 345 21.03 -9.85 -8.88
CA TRP A 345 20.24 -8.68 -8.51
C TRP A 345 19.95 -8.75 -7.00
N GLU A 346 20.24 -7.69 -6.26
CA GLU A 346 20.00 -7.59 -4.82
C GLU A 346 19.11 -6.40 -4.50
N LEU A 347 18.12 -6.62 -3.63
CA LEU A 347 17.26 -5.55 -3.12
C LEU A 347 17.97 -4.68 -2.08
N HIS A 348 17.99 -3.36 -2.30
CA HIS A 348 18.49 -2.37 -1.36
C HIS A 348 17.37 -1.47 -0.84
N ASN A 349 17.29 -1.34 0.49
CA ASN A 349 16.42 -0.41 1.19
C ASN A 349 17.25 0.65 1.91
N ILE A 350 16.96 1.92 1.67
CA ILE A 350 17.66 3.07 2.27
C ILE A 350 16.64 4.02 2.88
N ASN A 351 16.70 4.17 4.20
CA ASN A 351 15.92 5.19 4.92
C ASN A 351 16.51 6.57 4.64
N LEU A 352 15.72 7.43 4.01
CA LEU A 352 16.00 8.85 3.87
C LEU A 352 15.19 9.66 4.91
N ASN A 353 15.61 10.89 5.13
CA ASN A 353 14.87 11.89 5.91
C ASN A 353 15.16 13.25 5.26
N VAL A 354 14.28 13.60 4.34
CA VAL A 354 14.30 14.78 3.47
C VAL A 354 13.03 15.59 3.73
N ILE A 355 13.14 16.91 3.74
CA ILE A 355 12.05 17.81 4.15
C ILE A 355 11.63 18.72 2.99
N HIS A 356 12.58 19.08 2.12
CA HIS A 356 12.37 20.02 1.02
C HIS A 356 12.37 19.34 -0.36
N LYS A 357 12.14 20.15 -1.40
CA LYS A 357 12.32 19.74 -2.80
C LYS A 357 13.73 19.17 -2.96
N SER A 358 13.85 18.01 -3.59
CA SER A 358 15.11 17.28 -3.62
C SER A 358 15.32 16.48 -4.91
N ARG A 359 16.52 15.91 -5.05
CA ARG A 359 16.83 14.83 -5.98
C ARG A 359 17.55 13.71 -5.24
N VAL A 360 17.23 12.46 -5.56
CA VAL A 360 18.08 11.31 -5.23
C VAL A 360 19.20 11.26 -6.28
N VAL A 361 20.42 10.99 -5.86
CA VAL A 361 21.60 10.99 -6.72
C VAL A 361 22.38 9.69 -6.53
N PHE A 362 22.49 8.92 -7.61
CA PHE A 362 23.25 7.68 -7.71
C PHE A 362 24.60 8.00 -8.34
N GLU A 363 25.66 7.92 -7.56
CA GLU A 363 27.04 8.17 -7.99
C GLU A 363 27.82 6.85 -7.95
N GLY A 364 28.12 6.31 -9.12
CA GLY A 364 29.05 5.18 -9.25
C GLY A 364 30.47 5.71 -9.38
N VAL A 365 31.41 5.19 -8.59
CA VAL A 365 32.83 5.60 -8.56
C VAL A 365 33.70 4.37 -8.78
N ARG A 366 34.73 4.54 -9.62
CA ARG A 366 35.71 3.51 -9.97
C ARG A 366 36.77 3.34 -8.89
N GLY A 367 36.92 2.11 -8.39
CA GLY A 367 38.00 1.69 -7.49
C GLY A 367 39.33 1.42 -8.21
N ASN A 368 40.36 1.07 -7.43
CA ASN A 368 41.69 0.74 -7.92
C ASN A 368 41.81 -0.72 -8.38
N GLY A 369 41.01 -1.64 -7.84
CA GLY A 369 40.97 -3.04 -8.23
C GLY A 369 40.49 -3.24 -9.67
N ALA A 370 40.92 -4.30 -10.36
CA ALA A 370 40.51 -4.55 -11.75
C ALA A 370 39.01 -4.95 -11.85
N SER A 371 38.20 -4.12 -12.53
CA SER A 371 36.79 -4.41 -12.83
C SER A 371 36.61 -5.15 -14.16
N LYS A 372 35.50 -5.91 -14.28
CA LYS A 372 35.06 -6.61 -15.49
C LYS A 372 33.62 -6.29 -15.90
N GLY A 373 32.97 -5.35 -15.20
CA GLY A 373 31.59 -4.94 -15.44
C GLY A 373 31.35 -3.58 -14.80
N GLY A 374 30.41 -3.52 -13.86
CA GLY A 374 30.15 -2.31 -13.08
C GLY A 374 28.89 -2.40 -12.23
N PHE A 375 28.19 -1.27 -12.09
CA PHE A 375 26.93 -1.19 -11.35
C PHE A 375 25.75 -1.11 -12.30
N SER A 376 24.71 -1.89 -12.04
CA SER A 376 23.44 -1.81 -12.75
C SER A 376 22.30 -1.61 -11.76
N ILE A 377 21.44 -0.61 -11.98
CA ILE A 377 20.31 -0.30 -11.10
C ILE A 377 19.00 -0.35 -11.87
N ASP A 378 17.97 -0.88 -11.21
CA ASP A 378 16.64 -1.13 -11.78
C ASP A 378 15.56 -1.10 -10.68
N ASP A 379 14.28 -1.04 -11.07
CA ASP A 379 13.09 -1.06 -10.18
C ASP A 379 13.18 -0.05 -9.01
N ILE A 380 13.60 1.18 -9.31
CA ILE A 380 13.79 2.26 -8.33
C ILE A 380 12.44 2.79 -7.87
N ASN A 381 12.18 2.74 -6.57
CA ASN A 381 10.93 3.19 -5.95
C ASN A 381 11.23 4.12 -4.77
N LEU A 382 10.52 5.24 -4.67
CA LEU A 382 10.58 6.15 -3.54
C LEU A 382 9.18 6.41 -2.97
N SER A 383 9.03 6.23 -1.66
CA SER A 383 7.82 6.60 -0.93
C SER A 383 8.15 7.28 0.40
N SER A 384 7.26 8.15 0.87
CA SER A 384 7.31 8.77 2.19
C SER A 384 6.77 7.82 3.26
N THR A 385 7.46 6.69 3.41
CA THR A 385 7.18 5.63 4.39
C THR A 385 8.51 5.16 5.02
N LYS A 386 8.46 4.42 6.13
CA LYS A 386 9.66 3.78 6.70
C LYS A 386 10.04 2.54 5.87
N CYS A 387 11.34 2.33 5.61
CA CYS A 387 11.76 1.06 5.01
C CYS A 387 11.58 -0.13 5.96
N PRO A 388 11.34 -1.34 5.41
CA PRO A 388 11.61 -2.58 6.13
C PRO A 388 13.05 -2.60 6.68
N GLN A 389 13.19 -2.88 7.97
CA GLN A 389 14.46 -2.85 8.70
C GLN A 389 15.47 -3.90 8.20
N HIS A 390 15.00 -5.08 7.80
CA HIS A 390 15.84 -6.19 7.35
C HIS A 390 15.25 -6.90 6.14
N ILE A 391 16.14 -7.49 5.33
CA ILE A 391 15.80 -8.27 4.15
C ILE A 391 16.39 -9.67 4.34
N TRP A 392 15.58 -10.71 4.08
CA TRP A 392 16.05 -12.08 3.91
C TRP A 392 15.79 -12.53 2.48
N HIS A 393 16.87 -12.56 1.69
CA HIS A 393 16.89 -13.03 0.32
C HIS A 393 17.08 -14.56 0.31
N ILE A 394 16.06 -15.30 -0.13
CA ILE A 394 16.10 -16.75 -0.37
C ILE A 394 16.38 -16.99 -1.85
N ARG A 395 17.60 -17.44 -2.16
CA ARG A 395 18.04 -17.76 -3.53
C ARG A 395 17.75 -19.21 -3.92
N ASN A 396 17.62 -19.46 -5.22
CA ASN A 396 17.36 -20.79 -5.80
C ASN A 396 16.11 -21.47 -5.18
N ILE A 397 15.04 -20.71 -4.94
CA ILE A 397 13.91 -21.15 -4.13
C ILE A 397 13.18 -22.34 -4.76
N THR A 398 13.13 -22.46 -6.09
CA THR A 398 12.56 -23.62 -6.79
C THR A 398 13.32 -24.90 -6.45
N ARG A 399 14.65 -24.85 -6.38
CA ARG A 399 15.46 -26.00 -5.94
C ARG A 399 15.24 -26.29 -4.46
N LEU A 400 15.16 -25.28 -3.59
CA LEU A 400 14.84 -25.47 -2.17
C LEU A 400 13.44 -26.09 -1.99
N MET A 401 12.44 -25.67 -2.76
CA MET A 401 11.12 -26.28 -2.80
C MET A 401 11.15 -27.72 -3.32
N ALA A 402 12.02 -28.05 -4.26
CA ALA A 402 12.15 -29.43 -4.76
C ALA A 402 12.84 -30.38 -3.76
N THR A 403 13.72 -29.88 -2.89
CA THR A 403 14.56 -30.72 -2.01
C THR A 403 14.17 -30.69 -0.52
N THR A 404 13.44 -29.69 -0.06
CA THR A 404 13.04 -29.56 1.35
C THR A 404 11.84 -30.47 1.66
N ALA A 405 11.98 -31.42 2.58
CA ALA A 405 10.85 -32.28 2.96
C ALA A 405 9.73 -31.50 3.67
N VAL A 406 8.47 -31.89 3.43
CA VAL A 406 7.30 -31.39 4.19
C VAL A 406 7.55 -31.53 5.70
N GLY A 407 7.18 -30.52 6.48
CA GLY A 407 7.45 -30.47 7.92
C GLY A 407 8.85 -29.97 8.29
N SER A 408 9.73 -29.72 7.32
CA SER A 408 11.04 -29.09 7.56
C SER A 408 10.92 -27.56 7.62
N LYS A 409 11.68 -26.94 8.53
CA LYS A 409 11.83 -25.48 8.62
C LYS A 409 13.15 -25.04 8.01
N LEU A 410 13.09 -24.03 7.13
CA LEU A 410 14.21 -23.15 6.83
C LEU A 410 14.19 -21.98 7.83
N TYR A 411 15.35 -21.48 8.26
CA TYR A 411 15.44 -20.31 9.14
C TYR A 411 16.23 -19.19 8.47
N SER A 412 15.82 -17.95 8.71
CA SER A 412 16.55 -16.74 8.31
C SER A 412 17.88 -16.61 9.06
N PRO A 413 18.77 -15.68 8.65
CA PRO A 413 19.77 -15.11 9.54
C PRO A 413 19.13 -14.57 10.84
N ARG A 414 19.95 -14.37 11.87
CA ARG A 414 19.52 -13.61 13.07
C ARG A 414 19.63 -12.12 12.79
N PHE A 415 18.63 -11.37 13.20
CA PHE A 415 18.54 -9.91 13.03
C PHE A 415 18.39 -9.23 14.39
N LEU A 416 18.70 -7.93 14.47
CA LEU A 416 18.63 -7.14 15.68
C LEU A 416 17.66 -5.97 15.47
N SER A 417 16.63 -5.84 16.30
CA SER A 417 15.67 -4.74 16.21
C SER A 417 16.28 -3.41 16.70
N PRO A 418 15.65 -2.25 16.37
CA PRO A 418 16.04 -0.96 16.93
C PRO A 418 16.01 -0.91 18.46
N ALA A 419 15.07 -1.63 19.09
CA ALA A 419 14.99 -1.78 20.55
C ALA A 419 16.05 -2.75 21.12
N GLY A 420 16.83 -3.42 20.27
CA GLY A 420 17.96 -4.27 20.65
C GLY A 420 17.64 -5.75 20.81
N TYR A 421 16.40 -6.21 20.59
CA TYR A 421 16.05 -7.63 20.65
C TYR A 421 16.58 -8.38 19.43
N SER A 422 17.21 -9.54 19.66
CA SER A 422 17.65 -10.43 18.57
C SER A 422 16.51 -11.37 18.17
N PHE A 423 16.25 -11.53 16.88
CA PHE A 423 15.17 -12.38 16.37
C PHE A 423 15.55 -13.18 15.13
N GLN A 424 14.72 -14.16 14.78
CA GLN A 424 14.84 -15.01 13.61
C GLN A 424 13.45 -15.42 13.11
N VAL A 425 13.30 -15.64 11.80
CA VAL A 425 12.05 -16.14 11.21
C VAL A 425 12.27 -17.57 10.69
N GLY A 426 11.35 -18.46 11.03
CA GLY A 426 11.30 -19.84 10.55
C GLY A 426 10.18 -20.02 9.53
N VAL A 427 10.51 -20.53 8.35
CA VAL A 427 9.57 -20.78 7.25
C VAL A 427 9.50 -22.27 6.95
N TYR A 428 8.29 -22.83 6.99
CA TYR A 428 7.99 -24.15 6.44
C TYR A 428 7.73 -23.98 4.94
N LEU A 429 8.78 -24.11 4.13
CA LEU A 429 8.73 -23.81 2.70
C LEU A 429 7.69 -24.67 1.97
N ASN A 430 7.69 -25.98 2.24
CA ASN A 430 6.71 -26.96 1.75
C ASN A 430 5.65 -27.32 2.80
N GLY A 431 5.37 -26.39 3.72
CA GLY A 431 4.33 -26.56 4.73
C GLY A 431 4.67 -27.49 5.88
N ARG A 432 3.75 -27.54 6.83
CA ARG A 432 3.77 -28.50 7.92
C ARG A 432 3.11 -29.80 7.49
N SER A 433 3.39 -30.90 8.17
CA SER A 433 2.76 -32.20 7.88
C SER A 433 1.23 -32.16 7.98
N ASP A 434 0.66 -31.28 8.82
CA ASP A 434 -0.78 -31.03 8.94
C ASP A 434 -1.35 -30.04 7.90
N ARG A 435 -0.50 -29.34 7.13
CA ARG A 435 -0.85 -28.30 6.14
C ARG A 435 0.12 -28.29 4.94
N PRO A 436 0.25 -29.38 4.16
CA PRO A 436 1.29 -29.50 3.14
C PRO A 436 1.13 -28.57 1.92
N GLY A 437 -0.08 -28.08 1.62
CA GLY A 437 -0.34 -27.18 0.47
C GLY A 437 -0.09 -25.69 0.71
N TYR A 438 0.52 -25.35 1.84
CA TYR A 438 0.76 -23.98 2.30
C TYR A 438 2.23 -23.80 2.66
N MET A 439 2.77 -22.60 2.47
CA MET A 439 3.92 -22.14 3.23
C MET A 439 3.45 -21.68 4.62
N GLY A 440 4.22 -21.99 5.67
CA GLY A 440 4.01 -21.45 7.02
C GLY A 440 5.15 -20.54 7.44
N ALA A 441 4.88 -19.50 8.24
CA ALA A 441 5.88 -18.52 8.69
C ALA A 441 5.72 -18.23 10.18
N TYR A 442 6.82 -18.22 10.92
CA TYR A 442 6.88 -18.11 12.38
C TYR A 442 8.02 -17.19 12.84
N PHE A 443 7.70 -16.17 13.63
CA PHE A 443 8.66 -15.31 14.30
C PHE A 443 9.15 -15.96 15.60
N HIS A 444 10.45 -15.83 15.87
CA HIS A 444 11.12 -16.32 17.06
C HIS A 444 12.02 -15.22 17.64
N LEU A 445 11.93 -14.95 18.94
CA LEU A 445 13.01 -14.26 19.65
C LEU A 445 14.21 -15.21 19.81
N THR A 446 15.41 -14.65 19.85
CA THR A 446 16.67 -15.40 20.00
C THR A 446 17.60 -14.70 20.99
N SER A 447 18.47 -15.44 21.65
CA SER A 447 19.46 -14.83 22.55
C SER A 447 20.43 -13.95 21.75
N GLY A 448 20.49 -12.66 22.10
CA GLY A 448 21.31 -11.63 21.47
C GLY A 448 22.37 -11.04 22.39
N PRO A 449 23.15 -10.06 21.89
CA PRO A 449 24.18 -9.38 22.68
C PRO A 449 23.59 -8.50 23.78
N ASN A 450 22.37 -7.98 23.59
CA ASN A 450 21.78 -6.95 24.44
C ASN A 450 20.89 -7.49 25.56
N ASP A 451 20.51 -8.77 25.56
CA ASP A 451 19.43 -9.33 26.40
C ASP A 451 19.50 -8.92 27.88
N HIS A 452 20.71 -8.81 28.43
CA HIS A 452 21.01 -8.39 29.80
C HIS A 452 20.61 -6.95 30.17
N LYS A 453 20.26 -6.12 29.19
CA LYS A 453 19.75 -4.74 29.32
C LYS A 453 18.29 -4.59 28.89
N LEU A 454 17.71 -5.63 28.29
CA LEU A 454 16.35 -5.58 27.75
C LEU A 454 15.32 -5.95 28.82
N LYS A 455 14.09 -5.47 28.62
CA LYS A 455 12.95 -5.83 29.47
C LYS A 455 12.43 -7.20 29.04
N TRP A 456 12.20 -8.07 30.01
CA TRP A 456 11.63 -9.40 29.78
C TRP A 456 10.46 -9.65 30.75
N PRO A 457 9.34 -10.25 30.29
CA PRO A 457 9.03 -10.65 28.92
C PRO A 457 9.00 -9.47 27.93
N CYS A 458 9.32 -9.76 26.66
CA CYS A 458 9.50 -8.76 25.61
C CYS A 458 8.18 -8.01 25.34
N PRO A 459 8.07 -6.71 25.67
CA PRO A 459 6.80 -6.01 25.68
C PRO A 459 6.49 -5.35 24.34
N TRP A 460 5.32 -5.67 23.79
CA TRP A 460 4.62 -4.93 22.72
C TRP A 460 5.48 -4.59 21.49
N GLN A 461 6.40 -5.48 21.11
CA GLN A 461 7.12 -5.38 19.85
C GLN A 461 6.28 -6.05 18.74
N MET A 462 5.93 -5.29 17.69
CA MET A 462 5.24 -5.82 16.53
C MET A 462 6.23 -6.28 15.45
N ALA A 463 6.35 -7.60 15.30
CA ALA A 463 7.05 -8.25 14.22
C ALA A 463 6.19 -8.24 12.94
N THR A 464 6.61 -7.47 11.94
CA THR A 464 6.06 -7.48 10.59
C THR A 464 6.86 -8.46 9.73
N MET A 465 6.23 -9.52 9.23
CA MET A 465 6.78 -10.43 8.23
C MET A 465 6.03 -10.25 6.91
N ALA A 466 6.73 -9.84 5.85
CA ALA A 466 6.15 -9.69 4.51
C ALA A 466 6.94 -10.51 3.48
N LEU A 467 6.24 -11.28 2.65
CA LEU A 467 6.80 -11.87 1.43
C LEU A 467 6.50 -10.91 0.27
N MET A 468 7.56 -10.42 -0.37
CA MET A 468 7.48 -9.39 -1.41
C MET A 468 6.94 -9.92 -2.73
N ASP A 469 5.94 -9.25 -3.28
CA ASP A 469 5.49 -9.37 -4.66
C ASP A 469 6.33 -8.40 -5.51
N GLN A 470 7.32 -8.94 -6.23
CA GLN A 470 8.41 -8.21 -6.88
C GLN A 470 7.96 -7.56 -8.21
N GLN A 471 6.88 -6.77 -8.18
CA GLN A 471 6.50 -5.88 -9.28
C GLN A 471 7.42 -4.67 -9.31
N SER A 472 7.58 -4.08 -10.49
CA SER A 472 8.40 -2.88 -10.68
C SER A 472 7.89 -1.66 -9.95
N ASP A 473 6.57 -1.44 -9.96
CA ASP A 473 5.91 -0.33 -9.27
C ASP A 473 5.41 -0.75 -7.88
N VAL A 474 5.91 -0.11 -6.82
CA VAL A 474 5.52 -0.36 -5.42
C VAL A 474 4.02 -0.20 -5.17
N ARG A 475 3.31 0.60 -5.98
CA ARG A 475 1.85 0.76 -5.88
C ARG A 475 1.10 -0.52 -6.29
N GLN A 476 1.73 -1.38 -7.08
CA GLN A 476 1.18 -2.66 -7.56
C GLN A 476 1.55 -3.86 -6.66
N HIS A 477 2.35 -3.65 -5.61
CA HIS A 477 2.78 -4.71 -4.69
C HIS A 477 1.59 -5.25 -3.90
N MET A 478 1.31 -6.56 -4.05
CA MET A 478 0.37 -7.31 -3.20
C MET A 478 1.13 -8.17 -2.18
N ASN A 479 2.15 -7.62 -1.51
CA ASN A 479 2.99 -8.34 -0.55
C ASN A 479 2.16 -9.16 0.45
N MET A 480 2.48 -10.44 0.66
CA MET A 480 1.77 -11.26 1.64
C MET A 480 2.29 -10.98 3.05
N HIS A 481 1.41 -10.49 3.91
CA HIS A 481 1.76 -9.91 5.21
C HIS A 481 1.25 -10.77 6.38
N ARG A 482 2.08 -10.96 7.42
CA ARG A 482 1.64 -11.38 8.75
C ARG A 482 2.35 -10.58 9.85
N MET A 483 1.57 -9.91 10.69
CA MET A 483 2.05 -9.25 11.91
C MET A 483 1.88 -10.19 13.11
N VAL A 484 2.79 -10.07 14.06
CA VAL A 484 2.76 -10.72 15.39
C VAL A 484 3.21 -9.70 16.41
N THR A 485 2.51 -9.56 17.53
CA THR A 485 2.92 -8.66 18.63
C THR A 485 3.33 -9.47 19.86
N THR A 486 4.42 -9.09 20.52
CA THR A 486 4.90 -9.75 21.75
C THR A 486 4.12 -9.25 22.97
N ASP A 487 2.95 -9.83 23.21
CA ASP A 487 2.19 -9.63 24.45
C ASP A 487 2.98 -10.17 25.66
N PRO A 488 3.47 -9.32 26.58
CA PRO A 488 4.35 -9.75 27.66
C PRO A 488 3.65 -10.66 28.69
N ASP A 489 2.32 -10.59 28.80
CA ASP A 489 1.52 -11.38 29.74
C ASP A 489 1.13 -12.75 29.15
N LYS A 490 1.51 -13.00 27.88
CA LYS A 490 1.23 -14.26 27.20
C LYS A 490 2.02 -15.42 27.82
N MET A 491 1.30 -16.34 28.44
CA MET A 491 1.85 -17.62 28.91
C MET A 491 2.02 -18.68 27.80
N SER A 492 2.88 -19.65 28.08
CA SER A 492 3.00 -20.95 27.41
C SER A 492 1.70 -21.77 27.52
N SER A 493 1.56 -22.82 26.70
CA SER A 493 0.33 -23.63 26.65
C SER A 493 0.06 -24.46 27.91
N ASP A 494 1.09 -24.70 28.72
CA ASP A 494 1.04 -25.35 30.03
C ASP A 494 0.93 -24.35 31.20
N GLY A 495 1.05 -23.04 30.94
CA GLY A 495 0.84 -21.98 31.92
C GLY A 495 2.01 -21.72 32.89
N TYR A 496 3.18 -22.32 32.69
CA TYR A 496 4.32 -22.18 33.60
C TYR A 496 5.33 -21.11 33.21
N GLU A 497 5.45 -20.76 31.92
CA GLU A 497 6.46 -19.83 31.41
C GLU A 497 5.81 -18.69 30.62
N TYR A 498 6.41 -17.49 30.67
CA TYR A 498 6.03 -16.42 29.75
C TYR A 498 6.59 -16.74 28.36
N TYR A 499 5.70 -16.78 27.36
CA TYR A 499 6.00 -17.18 25.98
C TYR A 499 7.07 -16.31 25.32
N TRP A 500 7.21 -15.06 25.77
CA TRP A 500 8.15 -14.06 25.26
C TRP A 500 9.22 -13.65 26.30
N ASP A 501 9.52 -14.47 27.31
CA ASP A 501 10.68 -14.26 28.19
C ASP A 501 12.02 -14.47 27.43
N ASP A 502 13.14 -14.19 28.09
CA ASP A 502 14.49 -14.38 27.57
C ASP A 502 14.64 -15.80 26.99
N PRO A 503 14.99 -15.94 25.68
CA PRO A 503 15.22 -17.23 25.04
C PRO A 503 16.19 -18.14 25.78
N ARG A 504 17.09 -17.62 26.62
CA ARG A 504 18.01 -18.42 27.46
C ARG A 504 17.28 -19.21 28.56
N LYS A 505 16.09 -18.78 28.96
CA LYS A 505 15.20 -19.46 29.92
C LYS A 505 14.22 -20.39 29.21
N VAL A 506 13.41 -19.84 28.29
CA VAL A 506 12.22 -20.49 27.70
C VAL A 506 12.47 -21.06 26.29
N GLY A 507 13.70 -20.92 25.78
CA GLY A 507 14.07 -21.30 24.42
C GLY A 507 14.91 -22.56 24.34
N SER A 508 14.92 -23.16 23.15
CA SER A 508 15.77 -24.32 22.83
C SER A 508 17.16 -23.88 22.38
N LYS A 509 18.21 -24.55 22.86
CA LYS A 509 19.58 -24.35 22.36
C LYS A 509 19.70 -24.84 20.91
N VAL A 510 20.24 -23.99 20.06
CA VAL A 510 20.53 -24.25 18.64
C VAL A 510 22.05 -24.20 18.47
N THR A 511 22.62 -25.25 17.88
CA THR A 511 24.04 -25.30 17.51
C THR A 511 24.16 -25.18 15.99
N SER A 512 24.95 -24.21 15.54
CA SER A 512 25.28 -23.97 14.14
C SER A 512 26.36 -24.95 13.65
N SER A 513 26.53 -25.06 12.34
CA SER A 513 27.56 -25.93 11.72
C SER A 513 29.01 -25.51 12.01
N ASP A 514 29.23 -24.25 12.42
CA ASP A 514 30.53 -23.72 12.86
C ASP A 514 30.83 -23.99 14.36
N GLY A 515 29.93 -24.70 15.07
CA GLY A 515 30.03 -24.96 16.50
C GLY A 515 29.55 -23.81 17.39
N SER A 516 29.21 -22.64 16.84
CA SER A 516 28.56 -21.58 17.60
C SER A 516 27.18 -22.04 18.08
N SER A 517 26.71 -21.50 19.22
CA SER A 517 25.36 -21.81 19.70
C SER A 517 24.65 -20.59 20.28
N TYR A 518 23.33 -20.61 20.20
CA TYR A 518 22.44 -19.59 20.71
C TYR A 518 21.12 -20.24 21.14
N TYR A 519 20.27 -19.50 21.84
CA TYR A 519 18.95 -19.98 22.21
C TYR A 519 17.88 -19.37 21.29
N ARG A 520 16.91 -20.17 20.88
CA ARG A 520 15.75 -19.75 20.08
C ARG A 520 14.49 -19.98 20.91
N GLY A 521 13.76 -18.91 21.19
CA GLY A 521 12.49 -18.95 21.92
C GLY A 521 11.36 -19.63 21.13
N PRO A 522 10.17 -19.76 21.74
CA PRO A 522 8.96 -20.24 21.07
C PRO A 522 8.66 -19.51 19.75
N GLY A 523 7.99 -20.21 18.83
CA GLY A 523 7.71 -19.69 17.47
C GLY A 523 6.24 -19.36 17.27
N TYR A 524 5.92 -18.09 17.08
CA TYR A 524 4.55 -17.61 16.88
C TYR A 524 4.34 -17.11 15.44
N GLY A 525 3.19 -17.42 14.84
CA GLY A 525 2.93 -17.11 13.44
C GLY A 525 1.74 -17.89 12.88
N THR A 526 1.87 -18.42 11.66
CA THR A 526 0.78 -19.15 11.00
C THR A 526 1.29 -20.33 10.15
N SER A 527 0.52 -21.41 10.12
CA SER A 527 0.73 -22.55 9.22
C SER A 527 0.17 -22.35 7.81
N THR A 528 -0.60 -21.28 7.60
CA THR A 528 -1.29 -20.96 6.34
C THR A 528 -0.92 -19.56 5.84
N PHE A 529 0.39 -19.25 5.81
CA PHE A 529 0.90 -17.93 5.43
C PHE A 529 0.59 -17.60 3.97
N ILE A 530 0.86 -18.52 3.04
CA ILE A 530 0.43 -18.42 1.63
C ILE A 530 0.24 -19.83 1.06
N THR A 531 -0.71 -20.02 0.13
CA THR A 531 -0.82 -21.30 -0.60
C THR A 531 0.31 -21.43 -1.62
N HIS A 532 0.78 -22.64 -1.91
CA HIS A 532 1.79 -22.82 -2.97
C HIS A 532 1.29 -22.43 -4.36
N SER A 533 -0.02 -22.39 -4.57
CA SER A 533 -0.62 -21.85 -5.80
C SER A 533 -0.44 -20.33 -5.89
N ARG A 534 -0.78 -19.58 -4.83
CA ARG A 534 -0.62 -18.11 -4.80
C ARG A 534 0.85 -17.67 -4.78
N LEU A 535 1.72 -18.44 -4.14
CA LEU A 535 3.18 -18.26 -4.21
C LEU A 535 3.71 -18.26 -5.66
N LYS A 536 3.03 -18.97 -6.58
CA LYS A 536 3.42 -19.11 -7.99
C LYS A 536 2.60 -18.25 -8.95
N SER A 537 1.64 -17.45 -8.47
CA SER A 537 0.69 -16.72 -9.33
C SER A 537 1.04 -15.25 -9.59
N ARG A 538 2.04 -14.71 -8.87
CA ARG A 538 2.54 -13.33 -8.95
C ARG A 538 4.06 -13.34 -8.81
N ASN A 539 4.70 -12.18 -8.71
CA ASN A 539 6.17 -12.06 -8.65
C ASN A 539 6.73 -12.33 -7.23
N TYR A 540 6.12 -13.24 -6.45
CA TYR A 540 6.70 -13.67 -5.17
C TYR A 540 7.98 -14.47 -5.35
N ILE A 541 8.09 -15.18 -6.49
CA ILE A 541 9.30 -15.81 -6.97
C ILE A 541 9.62 -15.15 -8.32
N LYS A 542 10.76 -14.47 -8.42
CA LYS A 542 11.24 -13.76 -9.61
C LYS A 542 12.73 -14.07 -9.74
N GLY A 543 13.21 -14.48 -10.92
CA GLY A 543 14.62 -14.90 -11.10
C GLY A 543 15.05 -16.17 -10.32
N ASP A 544 14.10 -16.99 -9.86
CA ASP A 544 14.29 -18.06 -8.85
C ASP A 544 14.67 -17.59 -7.43
N ASP A 545 14.40 -16.30 -7.15
CA ASP A 545 14.64 -15.66 -5.87
C ASP A 545 13.34 -15.19 -5.21
N ALA A 546 13.31 -15.20 -3.88
CA ALA A 546 12.22 -14.67 -3.07
C ALA A 546 12.73 -13.80 -1.92
N TYR A 547 12.07 -12.67 -1.69
CA TYR A 547 12.46 -11.69 -0.69
C TYR A 547 11.46 -11.63 0.46
N PHE A 548 11.94 -11.93 1.66
CA PHE A 548 11.22 -11.63 2.89
C PHE A 548 11.70 -10.30 3.45
N LEU A 549 10.75 -9.42 3.80
CA LEU A 549 10.96 -8.12 4.39
C LEU A 549 10.52 -8.18 5.85
N PHE A 550 11.40 -7.77 6.76
CA PHE A 550 11.18 -7.85 8.20
C PHE A 550 11.30 -6.50 8.89
N SER A 551 10.50 -6.30 9.93
CA SER A 551 10.65 -5.20 10.89
C SER A 551 10.15 -5.65 12.25
N LEU A 552 10.82 -5.21 13.32
CA LEU A 552 10.35 -5.34 14.69
C LEU A 552 10.31 -3.92 15.27
N GLU A 553 9.11 -3.40 15.48
CA GLU A 553 8.88 -2.02 15.96
C GLU A 553 8.16 -2.06 17.31
N ASP A 554 8.55 -1.18 18.23
CA ASP A 554 7.79 -0.93 19.45
C ASP A 554 6.45 -0.27 19.08
N ILE A 555 5.36 -0.76 19.65
CA ILE A 555 4.02 -0.17 19.50
C ILE A 555 3.34 0.09 20.85
N SER A 556 4.11 0.19 21.94
CA SER A 556 3.58 0.38 23.29
C SER A 556 2.85 1.72 23.48
N ASP A 557 3.19 2.75 22.70
CA ASP A 557 2.43 4.01 22.60
C ASP A 557 0.94 3.80 22.28
N LEU A 558 0.57 2.69 21.62
CA LEU A 558 -0.83 2.35 21.30
C LEU A 558 -1.62 1.78 22.49
N LEU A 559 -0.99 1.60 23.66
CA LEU A 559 -1.67 1.31 24.93
C LEU A 559 -2.37 2.55 25.49
N GLU A 560 -1.91 3.76 25.14
CA GLU A 560 -2.52 4.99 25.63
C GLU A 560 -3.93 5.17 25.01
N THR A 561 -4.92 5.42 25.86
CA THR A 561 -6.28 5.76 25.43
C THR A 561 -6.22 7.02 24.57
N GLN A 562 -6.81 6.97 23.37
CA GLN A 562 -6.84 8.12 22.48
C GLN A 562 -7.63 9.27 23.13
N ALA A 563 -7.04 10.46 23.14
CA ALA A 563 -7.67 11.63 23.76
C ALA A 563 -9.03 11.93 23.10
N LEU A 564 -10.08 12.00 23.92
CA LEU A 564 -11.38 12.46 23.45
C LEU A 564 -11.31 13.97 23.12
N PRO A 565 -11.98 14.43 22.05
CA PRO A 565 -12.05 15.85 21.72
C PRO A 565 -12.64 16.65 22.89
N GLU A 566 -12.03 17.80 23.23
CA GLU A 566 -12.60 18.70 24.24
C GLU A 566 -14.01 19.12 23.81
N THR A 567 -15.00 18.77 24.64
CA THR A 567 -16.37 19.17 24.40
C THR A 567 -16.44 20.68 24.57
N LYS A 568 -16.61 21.41 23.46
CA LYS A 568 -16.97 22.83 23.50
C LYS A 568 -18.30 22.95 24.24
N GLN A 569 -18.24 23.23 25.54
CA GLN A 569 -19.41 23.63 26.30
C GLN A 569 -19.98 24.89 25.64
N MET A 570 -21.06 24.74 24.88
CA MET A 570 -21.97 25.83 24.62
C MET A 570 -22.45 26.30 25.99
N LYS A 571 -21.90 27.42 26.48
CA LYS A 571 -22.44 28.10 27.65
C LYS A 571 -23.90 28.39 27.36
N ALA A 572 -24.80 27.68 28.03
CA ALA A 572 -26.20 28.07 28.09
C ALA A 572 -26.22 29.51 28.60
N ALA A 573 -26.87 30.40 27.85
CA ALA A 573 -27.08 31.77 28.28
C ALA A 573 -28.06 31.73 29.46
N ASP A 574 -27.51 31.81 30.67
CA ASP A 574 -28.29 31.88 31.90
C ASP A 574 -29.00 33.24 31.95
N ASN A 575 -30.31 33.23 31.73
CA ASN A 575 -31.16 34.43 31.73
C ASN A 575 -31.45 34.89 33.18
N GLY A 576 -30.38 35.22 33.92
CA GLY A 576 -30.43 35.88 35.21
C GLY A 576 -30.62 37.40 35.04
N ALA A 577 -31.86 37.88 35.10
CA ALA A 577 -32.17 39.30 35.02
C ALA A 577 -31.79 40.06 36.31
N PRO A 578 -31.08 41.20 36.24
CA PRO A 578 -30.99 42.17 37.32
C PRO A 578 -32.04 43.28 37.12
N GLN A 579 -32.74 43.62 38.20
CA GLN A 579 -33.65 44.77 38.27
C GLN A 579 -32.87 46.08 38.46
N GLY A 580 -33.38 47.18 37.88
CA GLY A 580 -33.29 48.50 38.51
C GLY A 580 -32.23 49.49 38.01
N ALA A 581 -32.58 50.27 36.97
CA ALA A 581 -32.28 51.71 36.88
C ALA A 581 -33.28 52.38 35.91
N VAL A 582 -33.77 53.57 36.22
CA VAL A 582 -34.81 54.26 35.44
C VAL A 582 -34.40 55.71 35.14
N TYR A 583 -34.77 56.16 33.93
CA TYR A 583 -34.65 57.48 33.28
C TYR A 583 -33.29 57.76 32.60
N ASP A 584 -33.22 58.38 31.42
CA ASP A 584 -34.04 59.51 30.94
C ASP A 584 -34.32 59.51 29.40
N HIS A 585 -35.29 60.32 28.97
CA HIS A 585 -35.76 60.50 27.59
C HIS A 585 -35.01 61.64 26.87
N THR A 586 -34.24 61.37 25.79
CA THR A 586 -34.14 62.30 24.63
C THR A 586 -33.40 61.70 23.42
N MET A 587 -33.86 62.10 22.23
CA MET A 587 -33.34 61.82 20.86
C MET A 587 -33.87 60.59 20.10
N VAL A 588 -35.20 60.55 19.94
CA VAL A 588 -35.79 60.02 18.69
C VAL A 588 -35.82 61.14 17.65
N THR A 589 -34.76 61.28 16.85
CA THR A 589 -34.73 61.80 15.45
C THR A 589 -33.29 61.88 14.97
N VAL A 590 -33.08 61.72 13.64
CA VAL A 590 -31.76 61.67 12.97
C VAL A 590 -31.01 60.34 13.31
N ILE A 591 -30.81 59.36 12.42
CA ILE A 591 -30.57 59.39 10.96
C ILE A 591 -31.39 58.29 10.24
N ALA A 592 -32.50 58.66 9.57
CA ALA A 592 -33.19 57.81 8.60
C ALA A 592 -32.59 57.98 7.17
N GLY A 593 -31.26 57.98 7.07
CA GLY A 593 -30.54 58.63 5.97
C GLY A 593 -29.34 57.89 5.37
N THR A 594 -29.10 56.62 5.69
CA THR A 594 -27.90 55.89 5.21
C THR A 594 -28.18 54.55 4.52
N VAL A 595 -29.39 53.99 4.59
CA VAL A 595 -29.74 52.72 3.91
C VAL A 595 -30.09 52.93 2.43
N GLY A 596 -30.64 54.10 2.06
CA GLY A 596 -31.01 54.42 0.68
C GLY A 596 -29.83 54.65 -0.28
N ALA A 597 -28.68 55.10 0.24
CA ALA A 597 -27.51 55.40 -0.59
C ALA A 597 -26.75 54.13 -1.05
N ALA A 598 -26.69 53.10 -0.20
CA ALA A 598 -25.96 51.86 -0.51
C ALA A 598 -26.61 51.06 -1.66
N MET A 599 -27.94 50.99 -1.70
CA MET A 599 -28.69 50.27 -2.74
C MET A 599 -28.53 50.88 -4.14
N LEU A 600 -28.35 52.21 -4.23
CA LEU A 600 -28.20 52.94 -5.49
C LEU A 600 -26.81 52.77 -6.11
N VAL A 601 -25.75 52.64 -5.29
CA VAL A 601 -24.38 52.35 -5.77
C VAL A 601 -24.28 50.93 -6.34
N ILE A 602 -24.90 49.94 -5.69
CA ILE A 602 -24.87 48.54 -6.14
C ILE A 602 -25.58 48.37 -7.50
N THR A 603 -26.72 49.03 -7.70
CA THR A 603 -27.45 48.96 -8.98
C THR A 603 -26.68 49.61 -10.13
N VAL A 604 -26.01 50.74 -9.91
CA VAL A 604 -25.16 51.39 -10.94
C VAL A 604 -23.97 50.49 -11.33
N LEU A 605 -23.33 49.82 -10.37
CA LEU A 605 -22.21 48.90 -10.65
C LEU A 605 -22.64 47.68 -11.48
N VAL A 606 -23.80 47.07 -11.19
CA VAL A 606 -24.34 45.93 -11.96
C VAL A 606 -24.71 46.35 -13.39
N VAL A 607 -25.31 47.54 -13.58
CA VAL A 607 -25.62 48.07 -14.91
C VAL A 607 -24.34 48.41 -15.69
N ALA A 608 -23.33 49.01 -15.05
CA ALA A 608 -22.05 49.30 -15.70
C ALA A 608 -21.32 48.02 -16.17
N ASN A 609 -21.31 46.96 -15.34
CA ASN A 609 -20.61 45.72 -15.68
C ASN A 609 -21.33 44.94 -16.80
N THR A 610 -22.67 44.93 -16.80
CA THR A 610 -23.47 44.34 -17.89
C THR A 610 -23.36 45.13 -19.20
N TRP A 611 -23.22 46.46 -19.15
CA TRP A 611 -22.97 47.28 -20.34
C TRP A 611 -21.57 47.06 -20.93
N ARG A 612 -20.56 46.86 -20.08
CA ARG A 612 -19.19 46.52 -20.49
C ARG A 612 -19.12 45.16 -21.21
N MET A 613 -19.69 44.11 -20.63
CA MET A 613 -19.77 42.77 -21.24
C MET A 613 -20.45 42.81 -22.62
N ARG A 614 -21.52 43.61 -22.77
CA ARG A 614 -22.21 43.82 -24.06
C ARG A 614 -21.41 44.62 -25.09
N ARG A 615 -20.39 45.37 -24.68
CA ARG A 615 -19.53 46.15 -25.58
C ARG A 615 -18.37 45.31 -26.10
N GLU A 616 -17.79 44.47 -25.25
CA GLU A 616 -16.76 43.48 -25.62
C GLU A 616 -17.32 42.44 -26.62
N SER A 617 -18.53 41.91 -26.37
CA SER A 617 -19.24 41.01 -27.31
C SER A 617 -19.60 41.62 -28.68
N LYS A 618 -19.51 42.95 -28.85
CA LYS A 618 -19.85 43.64 -30.11
C LYS A 618 -18.63 44.05 -30.93
N GLN A 619 -17.43 43.66 -30.49
CA GLN A 619 -16.17 43.96 -31.19
C GLN A 619 -15.60 42.76 -31.95
N GLU A 620 -16.22 41.58 -31.83
CA GLU A 620 -15.83 40.31 -32.48
C GLU A 620 -16.65 39.97 -33.74
N SER A 621 -17.64 40.79 -34.13
CA SER A 621 -18.57 40.47 -35.24
C SER A 621 -18.20 41.04 -36.60
N ASP A 622 -17.21 41.93 -36.70
CA ASP A 622 -16.94 42.73 -37.91
C ASP A 622 -15.65 42.31 -38.62
N HIS A 623 -15.52 41.03 -39.02
CA HIS A 623 -14.59 40.59 -40.09
C HIS A 623 -15.08 39.28 -40.75
N ALA A 624 -15.76 39.39 -41.90
CA ALA A 624 -16.09 38.28 -42.79
C ALA A 624 -16.24 38.74 -44.25
N VAL A 625 -16.18 37.78 -45.18
CA VAL A 625 -16.19 37.91 -46.67
C VAL A 625 -14.88 38.56 -47.19
N ILE A 626 -14.13 38.02 -48.17
CA ILE A 626 -14.50 37.34 -49.43
C ILE A 626 -13.47 36.24 -49.80
N MET A 627 -13.93 35.05 -50.21
CA MET A 627 -13.54 34.42 -51.51
C MET A 627 -14.49 33.28 -51.91
N LYS A 628 -14.38 32.83 -53.17
CA LYS A 628 -15.47 32.30 -54.01
C LYS A 628 -15.31 30.80 -54.39
N GLU A 629 -16.47 30.19 -54.62
CA GLU A 629 -16.81 29.13 -55.61
C GLU A 629 -16.44 27.64 -55.38
N LEU A 630 -17.47 26.79 -55.61
CA LEU A 630 -17.50 25.32 -55.84
C LEU A 630 -16.95 24.97 -57.25
N PRO A 631 -16.93 23.71 -57.80
CA PRO A 631 -17.53 22.40 -57.38
C PRO A 631 -16.51 21.21 -57.43
N GLU A 632 -16.78 19.88 -57.28
CA GLU A 632 -17.88 19.00 -56.80
C GLU A 632 -17.36 17.54 -56.59
N PHE A 633 -18.27 16.60 -56.25
CA PHE A 633 -18.28 15.14 -56.54
C PHE A 633 -17.88 14.09 -55.48
N MET A 634 -18.48 12.90 -55.69
CA MET A 634 -18.96 11.91 -54.72
C MET A 634 -18.04 10.69 -54.51
N ASP A 635 -18.39 9.91 -53.48
CA ASP A 635 -18.20 8.47 -53.26
C ASP A 635 -17.69 7.59 -54.41
N VAL A 636 -16.91 6.55 -54.06
CA VAL A 636 -17.29 5.12 -54.26
C VAL A 636 -16.28 4.17 -53.58
N ILE A 637 -16.79 3.07 -53.02
CA ILE A 637 -16.02 1.90 -52.54
C ILE A 637 -16.07 0.80 -53.62
N VAL A 638 -14.96 0.09 -53.91
CA VAL A 638 -14.90 -1.39 -54.12
C VAL A 638 -13.49 -1.87 -54.52
N SER A 639 -13.21 -3.12 -54.16
CA SER A 639 -11.95 -3.88 -54.21
C SER A 639 -11.35 -4.24 -55.59
N SER A 640 -10.04 -4.53 -55.57
CA SER A 640 -9.34 -5.61 -56.30
C SER A 640 -7.82 -5.51 -56.00
N SER A 641 -6.94 -6.51 -56.05
CA SER A 641 -6.98 -7.99 -55.96
C SER A 641 -5.52 -8.48 -55.91
N LEU A 642 -5.26 -9.77 -55.66
CA LEU A 642 -3.91 -10.34 -55.74
C LEU A 642 -3.32 -10.24 -57.15
N GLU A 643 -1.98 -10.17 -57.26
CA GLU A 643 -1.27 -10.94 -58.28
C GLU A 643 0.14 -11.35 -57.84
N THR A 644 0.49 -12.61 -58.09
CA THR A 644 1.80 -13.23 -57.88
C THR A 644 2.58 -13.27 -59.19
N VAL A 645 3.87 -12.94 -59.19
CA VAL A 645 4.80 -13.35 -60.25
C VAL A 645 6.11 -13.87 -59.66
N THR A 646 6.49 -15.07 -60.09
CA THR A 646 7.75 -15.75 -59.83
C THR A 646 8.81 -15.34 -60.86
N ILE A 647 10.05 -15.09 -60.42
CA ILE A 647 11.27 -15.80 -60.87
C ILE A 647 12.19 -15.94 -59.64
#